data_AF-A0A9P7JLV4-F1
#
_entry.id   AF-A0A9P7JLV4-F1
#
_cell.length_a   1.000
_cell.length_b   1.000
_cell.length_c   1.000
_cell.angle_alpha   90.00
_cell.angle_beta   90.00
_cell.angle_gamma   90.00
#
_symmetry.space_group_name_H-M   'P 1'
#
loop_
_entity.id
_entity.type
_entity.pdbx_description
1 polymer ?
#
loop_
_entity_poly.entity_id
_entity_poly.type
_entity_poly.pdbx_seq_one_letter_code
_entity_poly.pdbx_strand_id
1 'polypeptide(L)'
;MPVFEVVFFKDSRQVVSASGQIPRIWDVEKGTLVGTPFEGWLRMGPYRSLVAVSPDDRRVASSSGDYIMIWDIDEQKVHDPLDNHEDTVTSLCFSPDGKRLASGSLDGTVVIWDVETRAVLSTLVKGNLSSVFCVAFSPDGSKLASATKFIIRVWSPDNAELLFDINAHSDWIGNIVWSPDSQQLVSASYDKTIKFWDLANGFQIGQACTGHNDKIYSLAISSDGSFIATASEDKTVRLWGTKSHQQIGQALEHTRWVWCVAISPSGELLASGDNDGNLQLWSIENTLSTAFGMDPSYDFYFVHRSKVKLDKNLYAEALSDAEKVIELNPSSHLGYELKHAALLGAQRYDDAFKAFTIMLSKLDDTLDPRIRQLRQQYVSPSEVENAIRQAIHAQLENAPLRLINTSTGHLCNRDVQINAFIESTEYKELLHSSVMHGPLQTEPIKEAVAKYFSWVMLSHRWERTEPLLHDIQGRDIYDLNPVGTVVKLQKFCKVARDAGHRWTWSDTCCIDQNNNVEVQQSVNSMFVWYHHSALTIVYLSDVPPSSEPGALASSTWNTRGWTVQEFLAPKIVLFYQADWSPYLDDYSRNHKESVSIMQELEDATGINASALVDFHPGTRDARERLRWASTRVTTLQEDIAYSLFGIFGIHLPVIYGEKRQNALGRLLQEIIAHSGDITALDWAGQSSNFNSCLPADISSYKALSCTLPSLSEDEMQNSVSTLRNNILAVDSASRLYTTLENLSVPRFANARLQLPCIVFPLTEVKRRPGQAGDTGFIYDVKADGLQDLLVTTKDRLVQFSPTRRTRQTFLLIRPWNRYDLGLVDFTDESQSVDDWLDEPEDDELVTRSLRLLVRLARPFGALLLAQQWGGEYKRIASDNNIIAQARDMASVNDMMDVRMLEIL
;
A
#
# COMPACT_ATOMS: atom_id res chain seq x y z
N MET A 1 28.33 -38.18 -45.92
CA MET A 1 28.72 -39.18 -44.91
C MET A 1 27.53 -39.38 -44.00
N PRO A 2 27.29 -40.58 -43.44
CA PRO A 2 26.19 -40.82 -42.52
C PRO A 2 26.16 -39.80 -41.37
N VAL A 3 24.95 -39.40 -40.96
CA VAL A 3 24.76 -38.62 -39.72
C VAL A 3 24.53 -39.62 -38.60
N PHE A 4 25.45 -39.70 -37.64
CA PHE A 4 25.43 -40.74 -36.60
C PHE A 4 24.83 -40.29 -35.27
N GLU A 5 24.82 -38.98 -35.03
CA GLU A 5 24.24 -38.37 -33.83
C GLU A 5 23.79 -36.94 -34.13
N VAL A 6 22.72 -36.51 -33.46
CA VAL A 6 22.14 -35.18 -33.58
C VAL A 6 21.66 -34.74 -32.20
N VAL A 7 21.93 -33.48 -31.82
CA VAL A 7 21.57 -32.93 -30.51
C VAL A 7 21.13 -31.46 -30.68
N PHE A 8 20.01 -31.08 -30.07
CA PHE A 8 19.56 -29.70 -30.02
C PHE A 8 20.24 -28.93 -28.90
N PHE A 9 20.47 -27.64 -29.13
CA PHE A 9 20.74 -26.68 -28.07
C PHE A 9 19.47 -26.40 -27.26
N LYS A 10 19.62 -25.94 -26.02
CA LYS A 10 18.52 -25.59 -25.11
C LYS A 10 17.58 -24.55 -25.70
N ASP A 11 18.13 -23.60 -26.46
CA ASP A 11 17.35 -22.58 -27.15
C ASP A 11 16.46 -23.10 -28.30
N SER A 12 16.67 -24.36 -28.74
CA SER A 12 16.01 -25.00 -29.88
C SER A 12 16.20 -24.31 -31.23
N ARG A 13 17.07 -23.29 -31.31
CA ARG A 13 17.39 -22.55 -32.55
C ARG A 13 18.57 -23.14 -33.28
N GLN A 14 19.43 -23.87 -32.58
CA GLN A 14 20.57 -24.54 -33.15
C GLN A 14 20.52 -26.05 -32.92
N VAL A 15 21.11 -26.79 -33.85
CA VAL A 15 21.29 -28.24 -33.73
C VAL A 15 22.71 -28.62 -34.15
N VAL A 16 23.34 -29.49 -33.37
CA VAL A 16 24.64 -30.10 -33.70
C VAL A 16 24.39 -31.44 -34.36
N SER A 17 25.08 -31.70 -35.48
CA SER A 17 25.10 -33.01 -36.12
C SER A 17 26.53 -33.55 -36.17
N ALA A 18 26.71 -34.82 -35.82
CA ALA A 18 27.93 -35.57 -36.07
C ALA A 18 27.84 -36.33 -37.39
N SER A 19 28.56 -35.87 -38.42
CA SER A 19 28.62 -36.55 -39.72
C SER A 19 30.06 -36.64 -40.21
N GLY A 20 30.57 -37.86 -40.34
CA GLY A 20 32.00 -38.07 -40.63
C GLY A 20 32.87 -37.64 -39.45
N GLN A 21 33.91 -36.84 -39.68
CA GLN A 21 34.95 -36.53 -38.67
C GLN A 21 34.80 -35.17 -37.97
N ILE A 22 33.87 -34.32 -38.41
CA ILE A 22 33.74 -32.95 -37.89
C ILE A 22 32.29 -32.67 -37.47
N PRO A 23 32.04 -32.28 -36.21
CA PRO A 23 30.72 -31.83 -35.79
C PRO A 23 30.35 -30.52 -36.47
N ARG A 24 29.07 -30.37 -36.82
CA ARG A 24 28.53 -29.20 -37.52
C ARG A 24 27.36 -28.62 -36.76
N ILE A 25 27.34 -27.30 -36.59
CA ILE A 25 26.22 -26.55 -36.01
C ILE A 25 25.37 -26.01 -37.15
N TRP A 26 24.06 -26.19 -37.05
CA TRP A 26 23.08 -25.72 -38.02
C TRP A 26 22.10 -24.77 -37.34
N ASP A 27 21.75 -23.70 -38.03
CA ASP A 27 20.64 -22.82 -37.69
C ASP A 27 19.36 -23.51 -38.15
N VAL A 28 18.47 -23.80 -37.19
CA VAL A 28 17.23 -24.56 -37.41
C VAL A 28 16.26 -23.79 -38.31
N GLU A 29 16.25 -22.46 -38.23
CA GLU A 29 15.30 -21.61 -38.95
C GLU A 29 15.73 -21.39 -40.39
N LYS A 30 17.04 -21.19 -40.61
CA LYS A 30 17.62 -20.92 -41.94
C LYS A 30 18.05 -22.18 -42.67
N GLY A 31 18.24 -23.29 -41.96
CA GLY A 31 18.82 -24.52 -42.52
C GLY A 31 20.28 -24.34 -42.97
N THR A 32 20.97 -23.33 -42.45
CA THR A 32 22.36 -22.98 -42.84
C THR A 32 23.33 -23.36 -41.74
N LEU A 33 24.57 -23.69 -42.14
CA LEU A 33 25.66 -23.91 -41.20
C LEU A 33 25.96 -22.63 -40.40
N VAL A 34 26.13 -22.76 -39.09
CA VAL A 34 26.55 -21.67 -38.19
C VAL A 34 28.05 -21.78 -37.95
N GLY A 35 28.79 -20.71 -38.26
CA GLY A 35 30.23 -20.66 -38.08
C GLY A 35 31.01 -21.57 -39.05
N THR A 36 32.31 -21.73 -38.79
CA THR A 36 33.14 -22.73 -39.47
C THR A 36 32.96 -24.08 -38.79
N PRO A 37 32.96 -25.21 -39.52
CA PRO A 37 33.02 -26.54 -38.92
C PRO A 37 34.17 -26.62 -37.92
N PHE A 38 34.01 -27.41 -36.86
CA PHE A 38 35.03 -27.61 -35.83
C PHE A 38 36.28 -28.29 -36.41
N GLU A 39 37.21 -27.48 -36.94
CA GLU A 39 38.45 -27.95 -37.58
C GLU A 39 39.57 -28.06 -36.54
N GLY A 40 39.98 -29.28 -36.21
CA GLY A 40 41.08 -29.53 -35.29
C GLY A 40 41.28 -31.02 -35.03
N TRP A 41 42.47 -31.53 -35.40
CA TRP A 41 42.97 -32.91 -35.23
C TRP A 41 42.11 -34.05 -35.81
N LEU A 42 42.57 -34.56 -36.96
CA LEU A 42 42.02 -35.72 -37.67
C LEU A 42 42.95 -36.92 -37.46
N ARG A 43 42.53 -37.93 -36.68
CA ARG A 43 43.07 -39.29 -36.88
C ARG A 43 42.25 -39.96 -37.96
N MET A 44 42.90 -40.24 -39.08
CA MET A 44 42.30 -40.90 -40.24
C MET A 44 41.86 -42.32 -39.87
N GLY A 45 40.54 -42.55 -39.80
CA GLY A 45 39.94 -43.87 -39.60
C GLY A 45 38.42 -43.87 -39.86
N PRO A 46 37.80 -45.04 -40.07
CA PRO A 46 36.38 -45.18 -40.44
C PRO A 46 35.42 -45.13 -39.23
N TYR A 47 35.79 -44.41 -38.16
CA TYR A 47 35.08 -44.48 -36.87
C TYR A 47 33.83 -43.59 -36.83
N ARG A 48 32.82 -44.06 -36.08
CA ARG A 48 31.58 -43.34 -35.80
C ARG A 48 31.88 -42.13 -34.90
N SER A 49 31.63 -40.91 -35.37
CA SER A 49 31.76 -39.71 -34.54
C SER A 49 30.46 -39.40 -33.82
N LEU A 50 30.59 -38.89 -32.60
CA LEU A 50 29.50 -38.64 -31.65
C LEU A 50 29.61 -37.23 -31.10
N VAL A 51 28.51 -36.69 -30.59
CA VAL A 51 28.40 -35.33 -30.04
C VAL A 51 27.47 -35.27 -28.83
N ALA A 52 27.85 -34.45 -27.85
CA ALA A 52 26.97 -34.03 -26.76
C ALA A 52 27.11 -32.52 -26.55
N VAL A 53 26.03 -31.86 -26.11
CA VAL A 53 26.01 -30.42 -25.81
C VAL A 53 25.83 -30.24 -24.31
N SER A 54 26.57 -29.30 -23.71
CA SER A 54 26.43 -28.99 -22.30
C SER A 54 25.10 -28.28 -22.01
N PRO A 55 24.49 -28.45 -20.82
CA PRO A 55 23.20 -27.85 -20.48
C PRO A 55 23.13 -26.31 -20.51
N ASP A 56 24.29 -25.65 -20.51
CA ASP A 56 24.44 -24.19 -20.62
C ASP A 56 24.64 -23.72 -22.07
N ASP A 57 24.61 -24.61 -23.06
CA ASP A 57 24.82 -24.34 -24.48
C ASP A 57 26.21 -23.77 -24.84
N ARG A 58 27.18 -23.81 -23.92
CA ARG A 58 28.52 -23.20 -24.12
C ARG A 58 29.56 -24.18 -24.65
N ARG A 59 29.41 -25.47 -24.35
CA ARG A 59 30.40 -26.50 -24.69
C ARG A 59 29.79 -27.62 -25.52
N VAL A 60 30.53 -28.08 -26.52
CA VAL A 60 30.22 -29.32 -27.26
C VAL A 60 31.32 -30.33 -26.95
N ALA A 61 30.95 -31.55 -26.59
CA ALA A 61 31.87 -32.67 -26.55
C ALA A 61 31.70 -33.48 -27.85
N SER A 62 32.80 -33.93 -28.44
CA SER A 62 32.75 -34.84 -29.59
C SER A 62 33.79 -35.95 -29.45
N SER A 63 33.46 -37.17 -29.87
CA SER A 63 34.44 -38.26 -29.92
C SER A 63 34.78 -38.67 -31.35
N SER A 64 36.02 -39.14 -31.53
CA SER A 64 36.49 -39.78 -32.76
C SER A 64 37.48 -40.89 -32.39
N GLY A 65 37.05 -42.15 -32.50
CA GLY A 65 37.83 -43.28 -31.99
C GLY A 65 37.84 -43.26 -30.46
N ASP A 66 39.03 -43.39 -29.88
CA ASP A 66 39.34 -43.41 -28.44
C ASP A 66 39.45 -42.00 -27.80
N TYR A 67 39.52 -40.93 -28.61
CA TYR A 67 39.69 -39.55 -28.14
C TYR A 67 38.37 -38.80 -28.00
N ILE A 68 38.30 -37.92 -27.00
CA ILE A 68 37.19 -36.98 -26.78
C ILE A 68 37.73 -35.55 -26.78
N MET A 69 37.08 -34.68 -27.55
CA MET A 69 37.39 -33.25 -27.64
C MET A 69 36.27 -32.44 -27.01
N ILE A 70 36.62 -31.36 -26.31
CA ILE A 70 35.68 -30.36 -25.80
C ILE A 70 35.92 -29.05 -26.54
N TRP A 71 34.86 -28.51 -27.12
CA TRP A 71 34.83 -27.27 -27.89
C TRP A 71 34.07 -26.22 -27.09
N ASP A 72 34.68 -25.06 -26.86
CA ASP A 72 34.00 -23.88 -26.34
C ASP A 72 33.45 -23.07 -27.51
N ILE A 73 32.13 -22.88 -27.55
CA ILE A 73 31.43 -22.24 -28.66
C ILE A 73 31.67 -20.72 -28.66
N ASP A 74 31.71 -20.10 -27.48
CA ASP A 74 31.87 -18.65 -27.34
C ASP A 74 33.29 -18.22 -27.69
N GLU A 75 34.28 -18.97 -27.19
CA GLU A 75 35.70 -18.68 -27.42
C GLU A 75 36.23 -19.20 -28.76
N GLN A 76 35.42 -20.01 -29.48
CA GLN A 76 35.85 -20.79 -30.65
C GLN A 76 37.14 -21.57 -30.40
N LYS A 77 37.30 -22.08 -29.18
CA LYS A 77 38.53 -22.69 -28.71
C LYS A 77 38.35 -24.19 -28.50
N VAL A 78 39.40 -24.92 -28.89
CA VAL A 78 39.51 -26.37 -28.67
C VAL A 78 40.40 -26.61 -27.47
N HIS A 79 39.94 -27.40 -26.51
CA HIS A 79 40.78 -27.86 -25.41
C HIS A 79 41.61 -29.08 -25.81
N ASP A 80 42.65 -29.39 -25.03
CA ASP A 80 43.42 -30.62 -25.21
C ASP A 80 42.52 -31.86 -25.12
N PRO A 81 42.79 -32.92 -25.90
CA PRO A 81 42.00 -34.15 -25.91
C PRO A 81 41.95 -34.81 -24.53
N LEU A 82 40.79 -35.37 -24.20
CA LEU A 82 40.66 -36.34 -23.11
C LEU A 82 41.05 -37.72 -23.67
N ASP A 83 42.09 -38.31 -23.09
CA ASP A 83 42.68 -39.59 -23.51
C ASP A 83 42.79 -40.52 -22.30
N ASN A 84 42.01 -41.60 -22.31
CA ASN A 84 42.00 -42.63 -21.25
C ASN A 84 41.43 -43.96 -21.74
N HIS A 85 40.55 -43.94 -22.75
CA HIS A 85 39.97 -45.15 -23.32
C HIS A 85 40.97 -45.92 -24.19
N GLU A 86 40.88 -47.25 -24.16
CA GLU A 86 41.75 -48.14 -24.96
C GLU A 86 41.11 -48.56 -26.30
N ASP A 87 39.84 -48.24 -26.50
CA ASP A 87 39.07 -48.49 -27.72
C ASP A 87 38.04 -47.37 -27.96
N THR A 88 37.28 -47.49 -29.04
CA THR A 88 36.35 -46.50 -29.56
C THR A 88 35.29 -46.11 -28.52
N VAL A 89 35.18 -44.80 -28.27
CA VAL A 89 34.10 -44.18 -27.50
C VAL A 89 32.80 -44.24 -28.30
N THR A 90 31.77 -44.85 -27.73
CA THR A 90 30.48 -45.08 -28.40
C THR A 90 29.34 -44.21 -27.88
N SER A 91 29.54 -43.45 -26.79
CA SER A 91 28.54 -42.54 -26.26
C SER A 91 29.15 -41.48 -25.34
N LEU A 92 28.60 -40.27 -25.39
CA LEU A 92 28.96 -39.12 -24.57
C LEU A 92 27.70 -38.53 -23.93
N CYS A 93 27.77 -38.10 -22.67
CA CYS A 93 26.67 -37.43 -22.00
C CYS A 93 27.18 -36.47 -20.91
N PHE A 94 26.76 -35.21 -20.96
CA PHE A 94 27.03 -34.26 -19.87
C PHE A 94 26.11 -34.50 -18.67
N SER A 95 26.59 -34.21 -17.47
CA SER A 95 25.72 -34.13 -16.30
C SER A 95 24.79 -32.92 -16.38
N PRO A 96 23.62 -32.93 -15.71
CA PRO A 96 22.65 -31.84 -15.78
C PRO A 96 23.17 -30.48 -15.29
N ASP A 97 24.19 -30.48 -14.43
CA ASP A 97 24.88 -29.29 -13.94
C ASP A 97 26.02 -28.81 -14.88
N GLY A 98 26.31 -29.54 -15.94
CA GLY A 98 27.36 -29.26 -16.92
C GLY A 98 28.79 -29.48 -16.43
N LYS A 99 29.00 -29.91 -15.18
CA LYS A 99 30.33 -30.02 -14.57
C LYS A 99 31.04 -31.32 -14.87
N ARG A 100 30.30 -32.38 -15.21
CA ARG A 100 30.84 -33.71 -15.52
C ARG A 100 30.47 -34.14 -16.93
N LEU A 101 31.34 -34.92 -17.54
CA LEU A 101 31.09 -35.62 -18.81
C LEU A 101 31.27 -37.12 -18.57
N ALA A 102 30.32 -37.94 -19.00
CA ALA A 102 30.45 -39.39 -19.00
C ALA A 102 30.74 -39.87 -20.43
N SER A 103 31.69 -40.80 -20.57
CA SER A 103 32.01 -41.48 -21.83
C SER A 103 31.94 -42.99 -21.67
N GLY A 104 31.27 -43.68 -22.59
CA GLY A 104 31.25 -45.13 -22.67
C GLY A 104 32.06 -45.63 -23.86
N SER A 105 32.82 -46.71 -23.70
CA SER A 105 33.69 -47.26 -24.75
C SER A 105 33.50 -48.75 -25.00
N LEU A 106 33.93 -49.19 -26.19
CA LEU A 106 34.05 -50.59 -26.56
C LEU A 106 35.05 -51.36 -25.69
N ASP A 107 35.96 -50.67 -25.00
CA ASP A 107 36.88 -51.24 -24.00
C ASP A 107 36.15 -51.77 -22.74
N GLY A 108 34.85 -51.50 -22.62
CA GLY A 108 33.99 -51.98 -21.54
C GLY A 108 33.98 -51.10 -20.29
N THR A 109 34.60 -49.93 -20.34
CA THR A 109 34.63 -48.95 -19.26
C THR A 109 33.69 -47.77 -19.53
N VAL A 110 33.23 -47.14 -18.45
CA VAL A 110 32.62 -45.81 -18.47
C VAL A 110 33.50 -44.87 -17.68
N VAL A 111 33.94 -43.77 -18.26
CA VAL A 111 34.80 -42.78 -17.58
C VAL A 111 33.99 -41.51 -17.32
N ILE A 112 34.05 -41.01 -16.08
CA ILE A 112 33.49 -39.72 -15.69
C ILE A 112 34.63 -38.72 -15.60
N TRP A 113 34.50 -37.62 -16.33
CA TRP A 113 35.47 -36.54 -16.44
C TRP A 113 34.94 -35.29 -15.75
N ASP A 114 35.84 -34.53 -15.15
CA ASP A 114 35.57 -33.15 -14.76
C ASP A 114 35.76 -32.25 -15.97
N VAL A 115 34.74 -31.48 -16.36
CA VAL A 115 34.74 -30.73 -17.62
C VAL A 115 35.70 -29.53 -17.56
N GLU A 116 35.95 -28.97 -16.37
CA GLU A 116 36.77 -27.77 -16.20
C GLU A 116 38.26 -28.12 -16.11
N THR A 117 38.60 -29.05 -15.21
CA THR A 117 39.97 -29.51 -14.98
C THR A 117 40.41 -30.53 -16.02
N ARG A 118 39.47 -31.17 -16.74
CA ARG A 118 39.70 -32.23 -17.73
C ARG A 118 40.32 -33.50 -17.11
N ALA A 119 40.18 -33.65 -15.80
CA ALA A 119 40.67 -34.81 -15.07
C ALA A 119 39.66 -35.96 -15.08
N VAL A 120 40.16 -37.20 -15.05
CA VAL A 120 39.33 -38.38 -14.76
C VAL A 120 38.90 -38.32 -13.29
N LEU A 121 37.60 -38.25 -13.03
CA LEU A 121 37.02 -38.32 -11.69
C LEU A 121 36.83 -39.77 -11.26
N SER A 122 36.30 -40.62 -12.14
CA SER A 122 36.08 -42.04 -11.87
C SER A 122 36.03 -42.87 -13.14
N THR A 123 36.41 -44.15 -13.02
CA THR A 123 36.28 -45.17 -14.08
C THR A 123 35.39 -46.29 -13.55
N LEU A 124 34.22 -46.46 -14.16
CA LEU A 124 33.22 -47.46 -13.79
C LEU A 124 33.40 -48.71 -14.65
N VAL A 125 33.62 -49.85 -14.00
CA VAL A 125 33.79 -51.15 -14.66
C VAL A 125 33.23 -52.26 -13.78
N LYS A 126 32.62 -53.29 -14.39
CA LYS A 126 32.13 -54.47 -13.66
C LYS A 126 32.40 -55.77 -14.43
N GLY A 127 33.21 -56.65 -13.84
CA GLY A 127 33.46 -58.00 -14.34
C GLY A 127 34.25 -58.02 -15.66
N ASN A 128 33.98 -59.00 -16.53
CA ASN A 128 34.59 -59.07 -17.86
C ASN A 128 34.20 -57.84 -18.70
N LEU A 129 35.18 -57.28 -19.43
CA LEU A 129 35.07 -56.09 -20.29
C LEU A 129 34.07 -56.31 -21.43
N SER A 130 32.77 -56.14 -21.14
CA SER A 130 31.72 -56.09 -22.14
C SER A 130 31.62 -54.65 -22.65
N SER A 131 31.70 -54.47 -23.97
CA SER A 131 31.54 -53.17 -24.62
C SER A 131 30.31 -52.42 -24.13
N VAL A 132 30.51 -51.14 -23.79
CA VAL A 132 29.45 -50.19 -23.47
C VAL A 132 29.05 -49.53 -24.78
N PHE A 133 27.75 -49.39 -25.03
CA PHE A 133 27.22 -48.78 -26.24
C PHE A 133 26.60 -47.41 -25.99
N CYS A 134 26.01 -47.19 -24.82
CA CYS A 134 25.31 -45.95 -24.49
C CYS A 134 25.48 -45.60 -23.01
N VAL A 135 25.60 -44.31 -22.69
CA VAL A 135 25.60 -43.77 -21.32
C VAL A 135 24.64 -42.59 -21.23
N ALA A 136 23.93 -42.46 -20.10
CA ALA A 136 23.00 -41.35 -19.87
C ALA A 136 22.89 -41.01 -18.38
N PHE A 137 23.08 -39.74 -18.02
CA PHE A 137 22.81 -39.23 -16.68
C PHE A 137 21.31 -39.09 -16.44
N SER A 138 20.87 -39.32 -15.20
CA SER A 138 19.53 -38.94 -14.77
C SER A 138 19.38 -37.40 -14.76
N PRO A 139 18.18 -36.85 -15.05
CA PRO A 139 17.95 -35.40 -15.02
C PRO A 139 18.24 -34.73 -13.68
N ASP A 140 18.11 -35.45 -12.56
CA ASP A 140 18.50 -34.99 -11.22
C ASP A 140 20.02 -35.12 -10.93
N GLY A 141 20.79 -35.74 -11.83
CA GLY A 141 22.23 -35.96 -11.73
C GLY A 141 22.65 -37.03 -10.71
N SER A 142 21.70 -37.67 -10.03
CA SER A 142 21.97 -38.62 -8.93
C SER A 142 22.43 -39.99 -9.40
N LYS A 143 22.15 -40.37 -10.66
CA LYS A 143 22.43 -41.69 -11.23
C LYS A 143 23.02 -41.57 -12.63
N LEU A 144 23.80 -42.57 -13.02
CA LEU A 144 24.29 -42.75 -14.38
C LEU A 144 23.87 -44.14 -14.86
N ALA A 145 23.25 -44.24 -16.03
CA ALA A 145 22.95 -45.52 -16.65
C ALA A 145 23.96 -45.79 -17.78
N SER A 146 24.39 -47.04 -17.90
CA SER A 146 25.23 -47.51 -19.00
C SER A 146 24.62 -48.77 -19.62
N ALA A 147 24.45 -48.79 -20.94
CA ALA A 147 23.95 -49.94 -21.67
C ALA A 147 25.08 -50.74 -22.31
N THR A 148 25.05 -52.05 -22.08
CA THR A 148 25.91 -53.04 -22.73
C THR A 148 25.10 -53.82 -23.77
N LYS A 149 25.61 -54.97 -24.23
CA LYS A 149 24.91 -55.82 -25.21
C LYS A 149 23.49 -56.21 -24.77
N PHE A 150 23.28 -56.65 -23.53
CA PHE A 150 21.95 -57.11 -23.07
C PHE A 150 21.49 -56.45 -21.76
N ILE A 151 22.43 -55.86 -21.03
CA ILE A 151 22.25 -55.42 -19.66
C ILE A 151 22.37 -53.89 -19.61
N ILE A 152 21.47 -53.26 -18.87
CA ILE A 152 21.59 -51.86 -18.45
C ILE A 152 22.10 -51.87 -17.01
N ARG A 153 23.16 -51.11 -16.74
CA ARG A 153 23.75 -50.96 -15.42
C ARG A 153 23.47 -49.56 -14.91
N VAL A 154 23.04 -49.44 -13.66
CA VAL A 154 22.78 -48.15 -13.00
C VAL A 154 23.82 -47.92 -11.91
N TRP A 155 24.46 -46.76 -11.95
CA TRP A 155 25.60 -46.39 -11.11
C TRP A 155 25.30 -45.15 -10.30
N SER A 156 25.93 -45.04 -9.13
CA SER A 156 26.10 -43.79 -8.41
C SER A 156 27.36 -43.09 -8.95
N PRO A 157 27.23 -41.95 -9.65
CA PRO A 157 28.37 -41.29 -10.29
C PRO A 157 29.34 -40.68 -9.28
N ASP A 158 28.89 -40.36 -8.06
CA ASP A 158 29.72 -39.73 -7.02
C ASP A 158 30.69 -40.73 -6.37
N ASN A 159 30.22 -41.95 -6.14
CA ASN A 159 30.98 -42.97 -5.42
C ASN A 159 31.51 -44.09 -6.33
N ALA A 160 31.26 -43.99 -7.65
CA ALA A 160 31.59 -45.02 -8.64
C ALA A 160 31.00 -46.40 -8.33
N GLU A 161 29.89 -46.45 -7.60
CA GLU A 161 29.28 -47.68 -7.11
C GLU A 161 28.19 -48.16 -8.06
N LEU A 162 28.17 -49.46 -8.36
CA LEU A 162 27.08 -50.06 -9.08
C LEU A 162 25.89 -50.26 -8.14
N LEU A 163 24.75 -49.66 -8.46
CA LEU A 163 23.52 -49.81 -7.70
C LEU A 163 22.82 -51.13 -8.05
N PHE A 164 22.57 -51.38 -9.34
CA PHE A 164 21.93 -52.61 -9.81
C PHE A 164 22.06 -52.81 -11.34
N ASP A 165 21.80 -54.04 -11.80
CA ASP A 165 21.76 -54.45 -13.21
C ASP A 165 20.33 -54.79 -13.64
N ILE A 166 19.95 -54.42 -14.86
CA ILE A 166 18.68 -54.76 -15.50
C ILE A 166 18.96 -55.64 -16.72
N ASN A 167 18.46 -56.87 -16.72
CA ASN A 167 18.46 -57.75 -17.90
C ASN A 167 17.41 -57.26 -18.89
N ALA A 168 17.80 -56.35 -19.77
CA ALA A 168 16.84 -55.52 -20.49
C ALA A 168 16.32 -56.17 -21.79
N HIS A 169 17.23 -56.63 -22.64
CA HIS A 169 16.93 -57.00 -24.02
C HIS A 169 17.62 -58.30 -24.45
N SER A 170 17.11 -58.93 -25.52
CA SER A 170 17.70 -60.15 -26.08
C SER A 170 18.73 -59.90 -27.18
N ASP A 171 18.95 -58.63 -27.56
CA ASP A 171 19.98 -58.19 -28.50
C ASP A 171 20.54 -56.82 -28.08
N TRP A 172 21.52 -56.30 -28.84
CA TRP A 172 22.28 -55.08 -28.54
C TRP A 172 21.34 -53.93 -28.20
N ILE A 173 21.61 -53.25 -27.10
CA ILE A 173 20.89 -52.05 -26.71
C ILE A 173 21.47 -50.89 -27.50
N GLY A 174 20.66 -50.31 -28.40
CA GLY A 174 21.09 -49.22 -29.27
C GLY A 174 21.23 -47.90 -28.52
N ASN A 175 20.28 -47.60 -27.62
CA ASN A 175 20.26 -46.35 -26.86
C ASN A 175 19.39 -46.48 -25.58
N ILE A 176 19.63 -45.60 -24.60
CA ILE A 176 18.87 -45.46 -23.35
C ILE A 176 18.62 -43.99 -23.02
N VAL A 177 17.45 -43.66 -22.49
CA VAL A 177 17.15 -42.32 -21.96
C VAL A 177 16.39 -42.40 -20.65
N TRP A 178 16.47 -41.33 -19.86
CA TRP A 178 15.76 -41.19 -18.60
C TRP A 178 14.45 -40.45 -18.79
N SER A 179 13.42 -40.77 -17.99
CA SER A 179 12.26 -39.89 -17.85
C SER A 179 12.64 -38.57 -17.18
N PRO A 180 11.97 -37.45 -17.49
CA PRO A 180 12.26 -36.14 -16.90
C PRO A 180 12.21 -36.10 -15.36
N ASP A 181 11.40 -36.97 -14.74
CA ASP A 181 11.28 -37.12 -13.28
C ASP A 181 12.37 -38.00 -12.64
N SER A 182 13.31 -38.51 -13.44
CA SER A 182 14.40 -39.41 -13.03
C SER A 182 13.96 -40.76 -12.43
N GLN A 183 12.67 -41.14 -12.54
CA GLN A 183 12.14 -42.37 -11.95
C GLN A 183 12.15 -43.57 -12.89
N GLN A 184 12.14 -43.34 -14.20
CA GLN A 184 12.05 -44.39 -15.22
C GLN A 184 13.20 -44.30 -16.21
N LEU A 185 13.51 -45.44 -16.82
CA LEU A 185 14.47 -45.54 -17.91
C LEU A 185 13.82 -46.21 -19.11
N VAL A 186 14.08 -45.69 -20.30
CA VAL A 186 13.58 -46.23 -21.57
C VAL A 186 14.75 -46.75 -22.38
N SER A 187 14.64 -47.96 -22.90
CA SER A 187 15.68 -48.61 -23.70
C SER A 187 15.14 -49.04 -25.05
N ALA A 188 15.94 -48.83 -26.10
CA ALA A 188 15.69 -49.29 -27.45
C ALA A 188 16.76 -50.29 -27.89
N SER A 189 16.35 -51.36 -28.57
CA SER A 189 17.25 -52.47 -28.90
C SER A 189 17.15 -52.95 -30.34
N TYR A 190 18.18 -53.66 -30.76
CA TYR A 190 18.26 -54.41 -32.01
C TYR A 190 17.27 -55.60 -32.03
N ASP A 191 16.70 -55.98 -30.88
CA ASP A 191 15.59 -56.92 -30.79
C ASP A 191 14.24 -56.35 -31.30
N LYS A 192 14.26 -55.11 -31.82
CA LYS A 192 13.13 -54.37 -32.42
C LYS A 192 12.09 -53.90 -31.40
N THR A 193 12.41 -53.96 -30.12
CA THR A 193 11.51 -53.55 -29.04
C THR A 193 12.01 -52.33 -28.30
N ILE A 194 11.07 -51.59 -27.71
CA ILE A 194 11.34 -50.50 -26.77
C ILE A 194 10.72 -50.89 -25.44
N LYS A 195 11.45 -50.71 -24.34
CA LYS A 195 11.02 -51.10 -23.00
C LYS A 195 11.20 -49.96 -22.02
N PHE A 196 10.27 -49.87 -21.08
CA PHE A 196 10.29 -48.92 -19.96
C PHE A 196 10.64 -49.67 -18.68
N TRP A 197 11.44 -49.08 -17.81
CA TRP A 197 11.96 -49.70 -16.59
C TRP A 197 11.68 -48.80 -15.40
N ASP A 198 11.07 -49.36 -14.37
CA ASP A 198 10.90 -48.72 -13.07
C ASP A 198 12.18 -48.93 -12.25
N LEU A 199 12.81 -47.84 -11.82
CA LEU A 199 14.07 -47.92 -11.11
C LEU A 199 13.92 -48.16 -9.61
N ALA A 200 12.71 -48.09 -9.07
CA ALA A 200 12.45 -48.46 -7.68
C ALA A 200 12.56 -49.98 -7.47
N ASN A 201 12.24 -50.77 -8.49
CA ASN A 201 12.18 -52.24 -8.40
C ASN A 201 12.94 -52.97 -9.51
N GLY A 202 13.40 -52.28 -10.55
CA GLY A 202 14.13 -52.85 -11.69
C GLY A 202 13.25 -53.62 -12.68
N PHE A 203 11.93 -53.54 -12.56
CA PHE A 203 10.99 -54.26 -13.42
C PHE A 203 10.57 -53.45 -14.65
N GLN A 204 10.20 -54.18 -15.69
CA GLN A 204 9.62 -53.58 -16.89
C GLN A 204 8.23 -53.01 -16.58
N ILE A 205 8.00 -51.77 -16.98
CA ILE A 205 6.68 -51.12 -16.92
C ILE A 205 5.92 -51.48 -18.20
N GLY A 206 4.71 -51.99 -18.04
CA GLY A 206 3.79 -52.28 -19.15
C GLY A 206 4.33 -53.26 -20.20
N GLN A 207 3.70 -53.26 -21.37
CA GLN A 207 4.16 -54.05 -22.52
C GLN A 207 5.29 -53.33 -23.26
N ALA A 208 6.17 -54.12 -23.90
CA ALA A 208 7.17 -53.57 -24.79
C ALA A 208 6.51 -52.96 -26.03
N CYS A 209 6.94 -51.77 -26.44
CA CYS A 209 6.45 -51.17 -27.68
C CYS A 209 7.04 -51.96 -28.86
N THR A 210 6.16 -52.40 -29.75
CA THR A 210 6.51 -53.19 -30.93
C THR A 210 5.90 -52.54 -32.17
N GLY A 211 6.61 -52.59 -33.29
CA GLY A 211 6.15 -52.00 -34.56
C GLY A 211 7.27 -51.69 -35.55
N HIS A 212 8.49 -51.46 -35.07
CA HIS A 212 9.66 -51.41 -35.94
C HIS A 212 9.95 -52.78 -36.57
N ASN A 213 10.30 -52.76 -37.86
CA ASN A 213 10.54 -53.99 -38.62
C ASN A 213 12.00 -54.47 -38.57
N ASP A 214 12.89 -53.62 -38.06
CA ASP A 214 14.33 -53.87 -37.99
C ASP A 214 14.94 -53.18 -36.75
N LYS A 215 16.27 -53.27 -36.59
CA LYS A 215 17.00 -52.80 -35.40
C LYS A 215 16.71 -51.33 -35.08
N ILE A 216 16.67 -50.98 -33.79
CA ILE A 216 16.48 -49.61 -33.33
C ILE A 216 17.82 -49.05 -32.86
N TYR A 217 18.24 -47.92 -33.44
CA TYR A 217 19.57 -47.34 -33.23
C TYR A 217 19.60 -46.21 -32.21
N SER A 218 18.53 -45.41 -32.14
CA SER A 218 18.49 -44.21 -31.30
C SER A 218 17.11 -44.00 -30.73
N LEU A 219 17.07 -43.34 -29.57
CA LEU A 219 15.86 -43.01 -28.84
C LEU A 219 16.01 -41.63 -28.21
N ALA A 220 14.94 -40.84 -28.21
CA ALA A 220 14.87 -39.54 -27.55
C ALA A 220 13.52 -39.41 -26.82
N ILE A 221 13.49 -38.71 -25.69
CA ILE A 221 12.27 -38.43 -24.93
C ILE A 221 11.94 -36.94 -24.99
N SER A 222 10.65 -36.62 -25.02
CA SER A 222 10.15 -35.25 -24.90
C SER A 222 10.45 -34.68 -23.51
N SER A 223 10.64 -33.35 -23.43
CA SER A 223 10.97 -32.67 -22.18
C SER A 223 9.87 -32.77 -21.12
N ASP A 224 8.62 -32.95 -21.53
CA ASP A 224 7.46 -33.21 -20.65
C ASP A 224 7.26 -34.70 -20.33
N GLY A 225 8.01 -35.59 -21.01
CA GLY A 225 7.92 -37.03 -20.84
C GLY A 225 6.66 -37.66 -21.44
N SER A 226 5.88 -36.94 -22.25
CA SER A 226 4.60 -37.43 -22.79
C SER A 226 4.78 -38.45 -23.93
N PHE A 227 5.87 -38.33 -24.69
CA PHE A 227 6.19 -39.24 -25.79
C PHE A 227 7.70 -39.44 -26.00
N ILE A 228 8.05 -40.49 -26.72
CA ILE A 228 9.41 -40.80 -27.17
C ILE A 228 9.47 -40.86 -28.70
N ALA A 229 10.65 -40.63 -29.26
CA ALA A 229 10.94 -40.81 -30.67
C ALA A 229 12.04 -41.88 -30.85
N THR A 230 11.90 -42.73 -31.87
CA THR A 230 12.88 -43.79 -32.18
C THR A 230 13.29 -43.81 -33.63
N ALA A 231 14.57 -44.08 -33.90
CA ALA A 231 15.15 -44.20 -35.24
C ALA A 231 15.63 -45.64 -35.50
N SER A 232 15.33 -46.18 -36.69
CA SER A 232 15.54 -47.60 -36.99
C SER A 232 16.20 -47.88 -38.36
N GLU A 233 16.81 -49.07 -38.46
CA GLU A 233 17.25 -49.69 -39.72
C GLU A 233 16.09 -49.90 -40.71
N ASP A 234 14.84 -49.93 -40.24
CA ASP A 234 13.66 -50.03 -41.10
C ASP A 234 13.34 -48.75 -41.89
N LYS A 235 14.22 -47.74 -41.79
CA LYS A 235 14.15 -46.44 -42.47
C LYS A 235 13.06 -45.52 -41.93
N THR A 236 12.51 -45.81 -40.75
CA THR A 236 11.48 -44.97 -40.15
C THR A 236 11.94 -44.32 -38.84
N VAL A 237 11.41 -43.12 -38.61
CA VAL A 237 11.30 -42.55 -37.27
C VAL A 237 9.86 -42.72 -36.78
N ARG A 238 9.68 -43.21 -35.56
CA ARG A 238 8.36 -43.39 -34.95
C ARG A 238 8.26 -42.66 -33.64
N LEU A 239 7.07 -42.13 -33.36
CA LEU A 239 6.72 -41.54 -32.08
C LEU A 239 5.88 -42.55 -31.27
N TRP A 240 6.08 -42.59 -29.97
CA TRP A 240 5.34 -43.48 -29.07
C TRP A 240 4.87 -42.72 -27.82
N GLY A 241 3.62 -42.91 -27.43
CA GLY A 241 3.10 -42.34 -26.19
C GLY A 241 3.67 -43.09 -24.98
N THR A 242 4.23 -42.37 -24.01
CA THR A 242 4.86 -43.01 -22.83
C THR A 242 3.85 -43.67 -21.91
N LYS A 243 2.60 -43.17 -21.87
CA LYS A 243 1.52 -43.77 -21.07
C LYS A 243 0.80 -44.89 -21.80
N SER A 244 0.56 -44.73 -23.10
CA SER A 244 -0.17 -45.72 -23.91
C SER A 244 0.70 -46.88 -24.37
N HIS A 245 2.03 -46.69 -24.44
CA HIS A 245 3.00 -47.65 -24.99
C HIS A 245 2.68 -48.02 -26.45
N GLN A 246 1.93 -47.16 -27.15
CA GLN A 246 1.52 -47.33 -28.54
C GLN A 246 2.19 -46.28 -29.42
N GLN A 247 2.31 -46.58 -30.70
CA GLN A 247 2.75 -45.61 -31.69
C GLN A 247 1.72 -44.48 -31.80
N ILE A 248 2.20 -43.24 -31.80
CA ILE A 248 1.39 -42.04 -32.04
C ILE A 248 1.77 -41.43 -33.40
N GLY A 249 0.77 -41.01 -34.17
CA GLY A 249 0.99 -40.47 -35.52
C GLY A 249 1.49 -41.49 -36.55
N GLN A 250 1.79 -40.99 -37.75
CA GLN A 250 2.37 -41.79 -38.83
C GLN A 250 3.88 -41.93 -38.65
N ALA A 251 4.44 -43.03 -39.16
CA ALA A 251 5.88 -43.21 -39.22
C ALA A 251 6.48 -42.21 -40.23
N LEU A 252 7.57 -41.56 -39.83
CA LEU A 252 8.30 -40.60 -40.66
C LEU A 252 9.34 -41.37 -41.49
N GLU A 253 9.21 -41.34 -42.81
CA GLU A 253 10.01 -42.19 -43.70
C GLU A 253 11.29 -41.50 -44.19
N HIS A 254 12.39 -42.26 -44.20
CA HIS A 254 13.66 -41.91 -44.84
C HIS A 254 13.98 -42.83 -46.02
N THR A 255 14.91 -42.42 -46.88
CA THR A 255 15.39 -43.24 -48.01
C THR A 255 16.25 -44.42 -47.55
N ARG A 256 16.94 -44.28 -46.42
CA ARG A 256 17.90 -45.24 -45.85
C ARG A 256 17.76 -45.34 -44.33
N TRP A 257 18.60 -46.19 -43.73
CA TRP A 257 18.65 -46.42 -42.28
C TRP A 257 18.79 -45.11 -41.53
N VAL A 258 18.00 -44.96 -40.46
CA VAL A 258 18.04 -43.77 -39.61
C VAL A 258 18.88 -44.11 -38.38
N TRP A 259 20.00 -43.40 -38.21
CA TRP A 259 20.97 -43.69 -37.14
C TRP A 259 20.66 -42.96 -35.85
N CYS A 260 20.12 -41.74 -35.92
CA CYS A 260 19.92 -40.88 -34.78
C CYS A 260 18.61 -40.09 -34.85
N VAL A 261 18.08 -39.76 -33.67
CA VAL A 261 16.91 -38.89 -33.50
C VAL A 261 17.10 -38.03 -32.25
N ALA A 262 16.66 -36.78 -32.29
CA ALA A 262 16.59 -35.89 -31.14
C ALA A 262 15.30 -35.08 -31.15
N ILE A 263 14.77 -34.77 -29.97
CA ILE A 263 13.64 -33.88 -29.78
C ILE A 263 14.17 -32.56 -29.24
N SER A 264 13.70 -31.45 -29.79
CA SER A 264 14.03 -30.10 -29.30
C SER A 264 13.55 -29.91 -27.86
N PRO A 265 14.29 -29.20 -27.00
CA PRO A 265 13.85 -28.90 -25.64
C PRO A 265 12.50 -28.17 -25.54
N SER A 266 12.14 -27.37 -26.57
CA SER A 266 10.79 -26.77 -26.68
C SER A 266 9.69 -27.80 -26.94
N GLY A 267 10.02 -29.00 -27.42
CA GLY A 267 9.10 -30.06 -27.79
C GLY A 267 8.45 -29.87 -29.17
N GLU A 268 8.83 -28.84 -29.93
CA GLU A 268 8.15 -28.45 -31.18
C GLU A 268 8.70 -29.17 -32.41
N LEU A 269 10.01 -29.45 -32.37
CA LEU A 269 10.78 -30.00 -33.47
C LEU A 269 11.43 -31.33 -33.10
N LEU A 270 11.57 -32.19 -34.10
CA LEU A 270 12.32 -33.43 -34.07
C LEU A 270 13.35 -33.41 -35.20
N ALA A 271 14.59 -33.80 -34.91
CA ALA A 271 15.65 -33.94 -35.90
C ALA A 271 16.00 -35.42 -36.08
N SER A 272 16.23 -35.86 -37.33
CA SER A 272 16.64 -37.22 -37.64
C SER A 272 17.77 -37.25 -38.67
N GLY A 273 18.72 -38.17 -38.47
CA GLY A 273 19.88 -38.34 -39.33
C GLY A 273 19.93 -39.72 -39.97
N ASP A 274 20.15 -39.79 -41.28
CA ASP A 274 20.20 -41.05 -42.03
C ASP A 274 21.59 -41.41 -42.59
N ASN A 275 21.66 -42.63 -43.13
CA ASN A 275 22.87 -43.20 -43.70
C ASN A 275 23.34 -42.53 -45.00
N ASP A 276 22.46 -41.84 -45.73
CA ASP A 276 22.85 -41.06 -46.92
C ASP A 276 23.53 -39.73 -46.52
N GLY A 277 23.40 -39.34 -45.25
CA GLY A 277 23.92 -38.10 -44.71
C GLY A 277 22.88 -36.97 -44.69
N ASN A 278 21.60 -37.29 -44.86
CA ASN A 278 20.54 -36.29 -44.73
C ASN A 278 20.24 -36.08 -43.24
N LEU A 279 20.14 -34.80 -42.87
CA LEU A 279 19.57 -34.34 -41.61
C LEU A 279 18.19 -33.76 -41.94
N GLN A 280 17.13 -34.34 -41.40
CA GLN A 280 15.76 -33.88 -41.61
C GLN A 280 15.18 -33.31 -40.32
N LEU A 281 14.42 -32.23 -40.44
CA LEU A 281 13.70 -31.58 -39.34
C LEU A 281 12.20 -31.76 -39.55
N TRP A 282 11.51 -32.18 -38.51
CA TRP A 282 10.09 -32.49 -38.51
C TRP A 282 9.38 -31.64 -37.47
N SER A 283 8.23 -31.07 -37.85
CA SER A 283 7.32 -30.46 -36.88
C SER A 283 6.54 -31.57 -36.17
N ILE A 284 6.67 -31.62 -34.84
CA ILE A 284 5.97 -32.60 -34.02
C ILE A 284 4.46 -32.37 -34.12
N GLU A 285 4.01 -31.11 -34.11
CA GLU A 285 2.60 -30.77 -34.28
C GLU A 285 2.02 -31.31 -35.61
N ASN A 286 2.73 -31.13 -36.73
CA ASN A 286 2.29 -31.68 -38.01
C ASN A 286 2.26 -33.22 -38.00
N THR A 287 3.23 -33.83 -37.34
CA THR A 287 3.34 -35.30 -37.23
C THR A 287 2.21 -35.89 -36.40
N LEU A 288 1.82 -35.18 -35.33
CA LEU A 288 0.72 -35.56 -34.45
C LEU A 288 -0.65 -35.16 -35.02
N SER A 289 -0.70 -34.22 -35.97
CA SER A 289 -1.96 -33.66 -36.48
C SER A 289 -2.91 -34.67 -37.13
N THR A 290 -2.38 -35.76 -37.66
CA THR A 290 -3.18 -36.85 -38.23
C THR A 290 -3.75 -37.81 -37.18
N ALA A 291 -3.39 -37.66 -35.90
CA ALA A 291 -3.77 -38.54 -34.80
C ALA A 291 -4.63 -37.87 -33.72
N PHE A 292 -5.11 -36.64 -33.96
CA PHE A 292 -5.99 -35.93 -33.03
C PHE A 292 -7.28 -36.72 -32.74
N GLY A 293 -7.53 -37.01 -31.46
CA GLY A 293 -8.79 -37.58 -30.96
C GLY A 293 -8.70 -38.94 -30.26
N MET A 294 -7.51 -39.54 -30.08
CA MET A 294 -7.41 -40.92 -29.53
C MET A 294 -6.57 -41.10 -28.24
N ASP A 295 -5.79 -40.11 -27.76
CA ASP A 295 -4.90 -40.30 -26.58
C ASP A 295 -4.90 -39.08 -25.61
N PRO A 296 -5.13 -39.26 -24.29
CA PRO A 296 -5.00 -38.19 -23.28
C PRO A 296 -3.63 -37.54 -23.18
N SER A 297 -2.59 -38.14 -23.77
CA SER A 297 -1.22 -37.64 -23.79
C SER A 297 -1.07 -36.32 -24.57
N TYR A 298 -2.03 -35.96 -25.44
CA TYR A 298 -2.00 -34.74 -26.24
C TYR A 298 -2.31 -33.46 -25.45
N ASP A 299 -3.17 -33.52 -24.43
CA ASP A 299 -3.49 -32.37 -23.59
C ASP A 299 -2.22 -31.86 -22.87
N PHE A 300 -1.39 -32.80 -22.40
CA PHE A 300 -0.15 -32.50 -21.67
C PHE A 300 0.89 -31.80 -22.54
N TYR A 301 0.97 -32.15 -23.83
CA TYR A 301 1.88 -31.51 -24.79
C TYR A 301 1.61 -30.00 -24.89
N PHE A 302 0.37 -29.60 -25.17
CA PHE A 302 0.02 -28.17 -25.30
C PHE A 302 0.09 -27.43 -23.96
N VAL A 303 -0.23 -28.10 -22.84
CA VAL A 303 -0.04 -27.52 -21.50
C VAL A 303 1.43 -27.18 -21.26
N HIS A 304 2.36 -28.10 -21.53
CA HIS A 304 3.78 -27.87 -21.32
C HIS A 304 4.33 -26.80 -22.27
N ARG A 305 3.98 -26.89 -23.56
CA ARG A 305 4.40 -25.89 -24.57
C ARG A 305 3.91 -24.49 -24.22
N SER A 306 2.67 -24.35 -23.75
CA SER A 306 2.10 -23.07 -23.30
C SER A 306 2.90 -22.50 -22.11
N LYS A 307 3.23 -23.33 -21.11
CA LYS A 307 4.06 -22.91 -19.96
C LYS A 307 5.45 -22.42 -20.39
N VAL A 308 6.14 -23.18 -21.24
CA VAL A 308 7.45 -22.78 -21.77
C VAL A 308 7.38 -21.45 -22.53
N LYS A 309 6.28 -21.20 -23.26
CA LYS A 309 6.06 -19.93 -23.96
C LYS A 309 5.73 -18.78 -23.00
N LEU A 310 4.98 -19.03 -21.93
CA LEU A 310 4.73 -18.04 -20.88
C LEU A 310 6.04 -17.61 -20.22
N ASP A 311 6.92 -18.55 -19.90
CA ASP A 311 8.25 -18.27 -19.32
C ASP A 311 9.13 -17.43 -20.27
N LYS A 312 8.94 -17.58 -21.58
CA LYS A 312 9.61 -16.80 -22.63
C LYS A 312 8.89 -15.49 -22.98
N ASN A 313 7.82 -15.12 -22.28
CA ASN A 313 6.96 -13.97 -22.56
C ASN A 313 6.31 -13.96 -23.97
N LEU A 314 6.13 -15.14 -24.58
CA LEU A 314 5.47 -15.32 -25.88
C LEU A 314 3.96 -15.49 -25.71
N TYR A 315 3.29 -14.45 -25.20
CA TYR A 315 1.90 -14.55 -24.71
C TYR A 315 0.88 -14.92 -25.80
N ALA A 316 1.02 -14.44 -27.03
CA ALA A 316 0.08 -14.75 -28.11
C ALA A 316 0.14 -16.23 -28.51
N GLU A 317 1.34 -16.81 -28.54
CA GLU A 317 1.53 -18.22 -28.85
C GLU A 317 1.11 -19.12 -27.68
N ALA A 318 1.42 -18.70 -26.44
CA ALA A 318 0.95 -19.38 -25.24
C ALA A 318 -0.58 -19.41 -25.16
N LEU A 319 -1.24 -18.32 -25.57
CA LEU A 319 -2.70 -18.24 -25.67
C LEU A 319 -3.24 -19.23 -26.71
N SER A 320 -2.61 -19.33 -27.88
CA SER A 320 -3.03 -20.28 -28.91
C SER A 320 -2.93 -21.74 -28.43
N ASP A 321 -1.86 -22.08 -27.69
CA ASP A 321 -1.72 -23.42 -27.10
C ASP A 321 -2.77 -23.67 -26.00
N ALA A 322 -3.04 -22.67 -25.15
CA ALA A 322 -4.07 -22.77 -24.12
C ALA A 322 -5.47 -22.96 -24.73
N GLU A 323 -5.78 -22.30 -25.85
CA GLU A 323 -7.03 -22.49 -26.58
C GLU A 323 -7.14 -23.89 -27.16
N LYS A 324 -6.05 -24.47 -27.64
CA LYS A 324 -5.99 -25.87 -28.08
C LYS A 324 -6.24 -26.86 -26.95
N VAL A 325 -5.68 -26.60 -25.76
CA VAL A 325 -5.99 -27.40 -24.56
C VAL A 325 -7.49 -27.37 -24.25
N ILE A 326 -8.12 -26.19 -24.35
CA ILE A 326 -9.57 -26.03 -24.11
C ILE A 326 -10.39 -26.71 -25.22
N GLU A 327 -9.96 -26.66 -26.49
CA GLU A 327 -10.61 -27.35 -27.60
C GLU A 327 -10.59 -28.87 -27.42
N LEU A 328 -9.44 -29.42 -27.03
CA LEU A 328 -9.28 -30.86 -26.77
C LEU A 328 -10.04 -31.30 -25.50
N ASN A 329 -10.03 -30.46 -24.46
CA ASN A 329 -10.67 -30.75 -23.19
C ASN A 329 -11.33 -29.50 -22.58
N PRO A 330 -12.61 -29.24 -22.92
CA PRO A 330 -13.35 -28.07 -22.44
C PRO A 330 -13.59 -28.02 -20.92
N SER A 331 -13.37 -29.14 -20.23
CA SER A 331 -13.52 -29.27 -18.77
C SER A 331 -12.19 -29.06 -18.02
N SER A 332 -11.08 -28.88 -18.72
CA SER A 332 -9.76 -28.69 -18.13
C SER A 332 -9.62 -27.29 -17.51
N HIS A 333 -9.51 -27.21 -16.17
CA HIS A 333 -9.22 -25.95 -15.49
C HIS A 333 -7.86 -25.37 -15.89
N LEU A 334 -6.85 -26.23 -16.13
CA LEU A 334 -5.50 -25.85 -16.54
C LEU A 334 -5.50 -25.07 -17.87
N GLY A 335 -6.38 -25.43 -18.81
CA GLY A 335 -6.49 -24.70 -20.08
C GLY A 335 -6.93 -23.25 -19.86
N TYR A 336 -7.93 -23.03 -18.99
CA TYR A 336 -8.41 -21.69 -18.65
C TYR A 336 -7.42 -20.91 -17.78
N GLU A 337 -6.67 -21.58 -16.91
CA GLU A 337 -5.58 -20.99 -16.13
C GLU A 337 -4.47 -20.45 -17.03
N LEU A 338 -4.01 -21.25 -18.00
CA LEU A 338 -3.00 -20.83 -18.97
C LEU A 338 -3.52 -19.70 -19.87
N LYS A 339 -4.78 -19.79 -20.31
CA LYS A 339 -5.44 -18.72 -21.08
C LYS A 339 -5.50 -17.42 -20.28
N HIS A 340 -5.83 -17.49 -19.00
CA HIS A 340 -5.82 -16.36 -18.09
C HIS A 340 -4.41 -15.74 -17.97
N ALA A 341 -3.40 -16.56 -17.70
CA ALA A 341 -2.01 -16.09 -17.56
C ALA A 341 -1.48 -15.43 -18.84
N ALA A 342 -1.77 -16.02 -20.01
CA ALA A 342 -1.38 -15.46 -21.30
C ALA A 342 -2.05 -14.11 -21.58
N LEU A 343 -3.36 -14.00 -21.31
CA LEU A 343 -4.10 -12.75 -21.50
C LEU A 343 -3.64 -11.66 -20.52
N LEU A 344 -3.31 -12.02 -19.29
CA LEU A 344 -2.77 -11.10 -18.29
C LEU A 344 -1.40 -10.56 -18.71
N GLY A 345 -0.47 -11.44 -19.13
CA GLY A 345 0.84 -11.03 -19.65
C GLY A 345 0.73 -10.11 -20.87
N ALA A 346 -0.29 -10.33 -21.70
CA ALA A 346 -0.62 -9.46 -22.83
C ALA A 346 -1.41 -8.18 -22.47
N GLN A 347 -1.61 -7.87 -21.17
CA GLN A 347 -2.38 -6.72 -20.67
C GLN A 347 -3.85 -6.67 -21.15
N ARG A 348 -4.44 -7.83 -21.48
CA ARG A 348 -5.84 -7.98 -21.89
C ARG A 348 -6.72 -8.35 -20.69
N TYR A 349 -6.76 -7.48 -19.70
CA TYR A 349 -7.39 -7.75 -18.39
C TYR A 349 -8.86 -8.19 -18.47
N ASP A 350 -9.69 -7.57 -19.32
CA ASP A 350 -11.12 -7.90 -19.40
C ASP A 350 -11.36 -9.34 -19.91
N ASP A 351 -10.54 -9.79 -20.86
CA ASP A 351 -10.61 -11.14 -21.38
C ASP A 351 -9.95 -12.15 -20.42
N ALA A 352 -8.87 -11.75 -19.75
CA ALA A 352 -8.24 -12.54 -18.70
C ALA A 352 -9.27 -12.83 -17.59
N PHE A 353 -9.98 -11.81 -17.11
CA PHE A 353 -10.96 -11.96 -16.04
C PHE A 353 -12.15 -12.87 -16.42
N LYS A 354 -12.61 -12.82 -17.68
CA LYS A 354 -13.58 -13.78 -18.20
C LYS A 354 -13.03 -15.21 -18.15
N ALA A 355 -11.79 -15.42 -18.60
CA ALA A 355 -11.15 -16.74 -18.56
C ALA A 355 -11.00 -17.24 -17.12
N PHE A 356 -10.65 -16.37 -16.18
CA PHE A 356 -10.55 -16.68 -14.75
C PHE A 356 -11.89 -17.07 -14.14
N THR A 357 -12.97 -16.35 -14.47
CA THR A 357 -14.32 -16.67 -13.99
C THR A 357 -14.77 -18.05 -14.48
N ILE A 358 -14.46 -18.38 -15.74
CA ILE A 358 -14.74 -19.71 -16.30
C ILE A 358 -13.88 -20.77 -15.59
N MET A 359 -12.60 -20.49 -15.35
CA MET A 359 -11.70 -21.39 -14.62
C MET A 359 -12.26 -21.75 -13.24
N LEU A 360 -12.73 -20.75 -12.46
CA LEU A 360 -13.34 -20.99 -11.16
C LEU A 360 -14.59 -21.88 -11.27
N SER A 361 -15.47 -21.62 -12.25
CA SER A 361 -16.62 -22.49 -12.51
C SER A 361 -16.19 -23.93 -12.83
N LYS A 362 -15.10 -24.15 -13.57
CA LYS A 362 -14.58 -25.51 -13.83
C LYS A 362 -14.01 -26.18 -12.58
N LEU A 363 -13.39 -25.42 -11.68
CA LEU A 363 -12.94 -25.93 -10.37
C LEU A 363 -14.12 -26.31 -9.47
N ASP A 364 -15.24 -25.59 -9.54
CA ASP A 364 -16.44 -25.88 -8.77
C ASP A 364 -17.20 -27.11 -9.31
N ASP A 365 -17.29 -27.25 -10.65
CA ASP A 365 -18.06 -28.30 -11.32
C ASP A 365 -17.37 -29.69 -11.33
N THR A 366 -16.06 -29.76 -11.11
CA THR A 366 -15.29 -31.02 -11.16
C THR A 366 -15.75 -32.03 -10.10
N LEU A 367 -15.68 -33.33 -10.39
CA LEU A 367 -15.95 -34.39 -9.41
C LEU A 367 -14.72 -34.78 -8.58
N ASP A 368 -13.53 -34.29 -8.93
CA ASP A 368 -12.28 -34.64 -8.25
C ASP A 368 -12.10 -33.79 -6.96
N PRO A 369 -12.05 -34.41 -5.77
CA PRO A 369 -11.89 -33.68 -4.51
C PRO A 369 -10.55 -32.95 -4.40
N ARG A 370 -9.48 -33.41 -5.07
CA ARG A 370 -8.18 -32.74 -5.07
C ARG A 370 -8.23 -31.43 -5.84
N ILE A 371 -8.93 -31.42 -6.98
CA ILE A 371 -9.11 -30.22 -7.81
C ILE A 371 -10.06 -29.24 -7.10
N ARG A 372 -11.12 -29.73 -6.44
CA ARG A 372 -12.00 -28.87 -5.62
C ARG A 372 -11.25 -28.19 -4.48
N GLN A 373 -10.25 -28.82 -3.89
CA GLN A 373 -9.46 -28.19 -2.82
C GLN A 373 -8.69 -26.95 -3.33
N LEU A 374 -8.27 -26.95 -4.59
CA LEU A 374 -7.61 -25.78 -5.21
C LEU A 374 -8.54 -24.55 -5.26
N ARG A 375 -9.87 -24.74 -5.33
CA ARG A 375 -10.84 -23.65 -5.31
C ARG A 375 -10.70 -22.76 -4.06
N GLN A 376 -10.28 -23.34 -2.93
CA GLN A 376 -10.11 -22.63 -1.65
C GLN A 376 -8.97 -21.61 -1.66
N GLN A 377 -8.10 -21.65 -2.67
CA GLN A 377 -6.98 -20.72 -2.82
C GLN A 377 -7.40 -19.39 -3.47
N TYR A 378 -8.63 -19.31 -4.03
CA TYR A 378 -9.10 -18.17 -4.80
C TYR A 378 -10.33 -17.51 -4.16
N VAL A 379 -10.36 -16.18 -4.18
CA VAL A 379 -11.52 -15.40 -3.71
C VAL A 379 -12.50 -15.20 -4.86
N SER A 380 -13.81 -15.14 -4.57
CA SER A 380 -14.79 -14.86 -5.62
C SER A 380 -14.64 -13.40 -6.08
N PRO A 381 -14.72 -13.10 -7.39
CA PRO A 381 -14.52 -11.73 -7.83
C PRO A 381 -15.57 -10.75 -7.29
N SER A 382 -16.81 -11.21 -7.11
CA SER A 382 -17.88 -10.41 -6.48
C SER A 382 -17.57 -10.00 -5.04
N GLU A 383 -16.88 -10.83 -4.26
CA GLU A 383 -16.47 -10.48 -2.89
C GLU A 383 -15.43 -9.36 -2.91
N VAL A 384 -14.45 -9.44 -3.82
CA VAL A 384 -13.43 -8.41 -3.99
C VAL A 384 -14.05 -7.09 -4.48
N GLU A 385 -14.94 -7.13 -5.46
CA GLU A 385 -15.65 -5.94 -5.93
C GLU A 385 -16.45 -5.27 -4.81
N ASN A 386 -17.13 -6.05 -3.97
CA ASN A 386 -17.85 -5.53 -2.82
C ASN A 386 -16.90 -4.88 -1.79
N ALA A 387 -15.75 -5.50 -1.51
CA ALA A 387 -14.75 -4.92 -0.62
C ALA A 387 -14.15 -3.62 -1.17
N ILE A 388 -13.86 -3.56 -2.48
CA ILE A 388 -13.41 -2.33 -3.15
C ILE A 388 -14.49 -1.25 -3.03
N ARG A 389 -15.76 -1.57 -3.30
CA ARG A 389 -16.88 -0.62 -3.16
C ARG A 389 -17.02 -0.07 -1.74
N GLN A 390 -16.87 -0.92 -0.73
CA GLN A 390 -16.89 -0.50 0.68
C GLN A 390 -15.72 0.43 1.00
N ALA A 391 -14.50 0.11 0.53
CA ALA A 391 -13.33 0.96 0.71
C ALA A 391 -13.50 2.34 0.02
N ILE A 392 -14.07 2.37 -1.19
CA ILE A 392 -14.39 3.61 -1.91
C ILE A 392 -15.38 4.45 -1.10
N HIS A 393 -16.44 3.83 -0.58
CA HIS A 393 -17.46 4.54 0.18
C HIS A 393 -16.87 5.19 1.44
N ALA A 394 -16.05 4.44 2.19
CA ALA A 394 -15.36 4.95 3.37
C ALA A 394 -14.40 6.10 3.03
N GLN A 395 -13.64 5.98 1.93
CA GLN A 395 -12.72 7.03 1.49
C GLN A 395 -13.44 8.32 1.05
N LEU A 396 -14.61 8.20 0.42
CA LEU A 396 -15.37 9.33 -0.10
C LEU A 396 -16.30 9.98 0.93
N GLU A 397 -16.55 9.36 2.09
CA GLU A 397 -17.36 9.94 3.16
C GLU A 397 -16.83 11.31 3.59
N ASN A 398 -15.51 11.37 3.84
CA ASN A 398 -14.79 12.57 4.27
C ASN A 398 -14.21 13.40 3.12
N ALA A 399 -14.51 13.07 1.87
CA ALA A 399 -13.98 13.78 0.70
C ALA A 399 -14.92 14.93 0.27
N PRO A 400 -14.38 15.98 -0.38
CA PRO A 400 -15.19 17.02 -1.01
C PRO A 400 -16.21 16.47 -2.02
N LEU A 401 -17.26 17.25 -2.27
CA LEU A 401 -18.35 16.85 -3.18
C LEU A 401 -17.91 16.78 -4.65
N ARG A 402 -16.95 17.63 -5.04
CA ARG A 402 -16.38 17.70 -6.38
C ARG A 402 -14.88 17.95 -6.30
N LEU A 403 -14.14 17.37 -7.23
CA LEU A 403 -12.69 17.51 -7.35
C LEU A 403 -12.33 17.72 -8.82
N ILE A 404 -11.23 18.41 -9.08
CA ILE A 404 -10.67 18.59 -10.43
C ILE A 404 -9.70 17.43 -10.69
N ASN A 405 -9.88 16.75 -11.82
CA ASN A 405 -8.90 15.78 -12.30
C ASN A 405 -7.66 16.51 -12.82
N THR A 406 -6.50 16.26 -12.23
CA THR A 406 -5.28 16.99 -12.58
C THR A 406 -4.75 16.67 -13.98
N SER A 407 -5.08 15.50 -14.52
CA SER A 407 -4.65 15.08 -15.86
C SER A 407 -5.55 15.64 -16.95
N THR A 408 -6.88 15.60 -16.76
CA THR A 408 -7.85 16.04 -17.77
C THR A 408 -8.34 17.45 -17.56
N GLY A 409 -8.07 18.08 -16.42
CA GLY A 409 -8.54 19.41 -16.10
C GLY A 409 -10.05 19.54 -15.87
N HIS A 410 -10.81 18.44 -15.90
CA HIS A 410 -12.26 18.47 -15.75
C HIS A 410 -12.68 18.40 -14.28
N LEU A 411 -13.79 19.08 -13.95
CA LEU A 411 -14.44 18.95 -12.66
C LEU A 411 -15.28 17.67 -12.59
N CYS A 412 -15.03 16.84 -11.58
CA CYS A 412 -15.65 15.52 -11.41
C CYS A 412 -16.39 15.45 -10.08
N ASN A 413 -17.68 15.07 -10.13
CA ASN A 413 -18.42 14.64 -8.95
C ASN A 413 -17.97 13.23 -8.52
N ARG A 414 -18.48 12.74 -7.39
CA ARG A 414 -18.11 11.42 -6.85
C ARG A 414 -18.37 10.28 -7.84
N ASP A 415 -19.48 10.30 -8.58
CA ASP A 415 -19.82 9.23 -9.55
C ASP A 415 -18.81 9.16 -10.70
N VAL A 416 -18.41 10.32 -11.24
CA VAL A 416 -17.39 10.38 -12.31
C VAL A 416 -16.03 9.90 -11.79
N GLN A 417 -15.67 10.21 -10.54
CA GLN A 417 -14.42 9.71 -9.93
C GLN A 417 -14.44 8.18 -9.79
N ILE A 418 -15.56 7.62 -9.34
CA ILE A 418 -15.73 6.16 -9.19
C ILE A 418 -15.66 5.47 -10.55
N ASN A 419 -16.35 5.98 -11.56
CA ASN A 419 -16.31 5.41 -12.91
C ASN A 419 -14.90 5.47 -13.50
N ALA A 420 -14.19 6.59 -13.32
CA ALA A 420 -12.79 6.72 -13.76
C ALA A 420 -11.87 5.71 -13.06
N PHE A 421 -12.12 5.39 -11.79
CA PHE A 421 -11.38 4.34 -11.08
C PHE A 421 -11.70 2.95 -11.64
N ILE A 422 -12.97 2.60 -11.81
CA ILE A 422 -13.39 1.28 -12.31
C ILE A 422 -12.84 1.00 -13.72
N GLU A 423 -12.75 2.03 -14.57
CA GLU A 423 -12.19 1.91 -15.93
C GLU A 423 -10.65 1.88 -15.96
N SER A 424 -9.99 2.23 -14.84
CA SER A 424 -8.53 2.34 -14.76
C SER A 424 -7.82 0.99 -14.76
N THR A 425 -6.57 1.00 -15.22
CA THR A 425 -5.65 -0.15 -15.12
C THR A 425 -5.41 -0.54 -13.66
N GLU A 426 -5.35 0.44 -12.76
CA GLU A 426 -5.10 0.27 -11.33
C GLU A 426 -6.22 -0.55 -10.67
N TYR A 427 -7.49 -0.32 -11.03
CA TYR A 427 -8.61 -1.14 -10.55
C TYR A 427 -8.52 -2.57 -11.06
N LYS A 428 -8.18 -2.76 -12.34
CA LYS A 428 -8.06 -4.09 -12.97
C LYS A 428 -6.94 -4.90 -12.34
N GLU A 429 -5.80 -4.28 -12.06
CA GLU A 429 -4.67 -4.88 -11.36
C GLU A 429 -5.00 -5.20 -9.90
N LEU A 430 -5.68 -4.28 -9.20
CA LEU A 430 -6.12 -4.49 -7.82
C LEU A 430 -7.07 -5.69 -7.73
N LEU A 431 -8.10 -5.72 -8.59
CA LEU A 431 -9.07 -6.80 -8.67
C LEU A 431 -8.38 -8.15 -8.92
N HIS A 432 -7.44 -8.20 -9.87
CA HIS A 432 -6.68 -9.42 -10.15
C HIS A 432 -5.83 -9.87 -8.96
N SER A 433 -5.01 -8.97 -8.39
CA SER A 433 -4.11 -9.30 -7.26
C SER A 433 -4.87 -9.84 -6.03
N SER A 434 -6.06 -9.29 -5.77
CA SER A 434 -6.88 -9.68 -4.62
C SER A 434 -7.64 -11.00 -4.81
N VAL A 435 -7.77 -11.46 -6.04
CA VAL A 435 -8.47 -12.70 -6.37
C VAL A 435 -7.55 -13.94 -6.30
N MET A 436 -6.24 -13.75 -6.52
CA MET A 436 -5.23 -14.82 -6.61
C MET A 436 -4.72 -15.33 -5.25
N HIS A 437 -5.17 -14.72 -4.15
CA HIS A 437 -4.74 -15.07 -2.79
C HIS A 437 -5.95 -15.25 -1.88
N GLY A 438 -6.18 -16.47 -1.37
CA GLY A 438 -7.06 -16.66 -0.22
C GLY A 438 -6.36 -16.26 1.09
N PRO A 439 -7.07 -15.95 2.19
CA PRO A 439 -8.36 -15.25 2.29
C PRO A 439 -8.26 -13.78 1.83
N LEU A 440 -9.42 -13.13 1.62
CA LEU A 440 -9.47 -11.74 1.15
C LEU A 440 -8.71 -10.78 2.08
N GLN A 441 -7.67 -10.15 1.56
CA GLN A 441 -6.91 -9.13 2.26
C GLN A 441 -7.52 -7.75 1.97
N THR A 442 -8.09 -7.13 3.00
CA THR A 442 -8.77 -5.83 2.86
C THR A 442 -7.83 -4.63 2.95
N GLU A 443 -6.68 -4.77 3.62
CA GLU A 443 -5.73 -3.66 3.79
C GLU A 443 -5.10 -3.18 2.47
N PRO A 444 -4.59 -4.06 1.56
CA PRO A 444 -4.08 -3.62 0.26
C PRO A 444 -5.14 -2.91 -0.59
N ILE A 445 -6.40 -3.34 -0.48
CA ILE A 445 -7.55 -2.70 -1.16
C ILE A 445 -7.75 -1.28 -0.62
N LYS A 446 -7.77 -1.12 0.70
CA LYS A 446 -7.92 0.20 1.33
C LYS A 446 -6.77 1.13 0.95
N GLU A 447 -5.53 0.65 0.96
CA GLU A 447 -4.35 1.44 0.57
C GLU A 447 -4.40 1.88 -0.89
N ALA A 448 -4.72 0.97 -1.81
CA ALA A 448 -4.82 1.29 -3.23
C ALA A 448 -5.94 2.30 -3.52
N VAL A 449 -7.10 2.12 -2.88
CA VAL A 449 -8.23 3.07 -2.97
C VAL A 449 -7.86 4.42 -2.36
N ALA A 450 -7.29 4.45 -1.17
CA ALA A 450 -6.87 5.70 -0.51
C ALA A 450 -5.84 6.46 -1.36
N LYS A 451 -4.89 5.75 -1.98
CA LYS A 451 -3.92 6.34 -2.91
C LYS A 451 -4.60 6.93 -4.15
N TYR A 452 -5.49 6.19 -4.79
CA TYR A 452 -6.15 6.64 -6.03
C TYR A 452 -7.07 7.84 -5.80
N PHE A 453 -7.84 7.83 -4.71
CA PHE A 453 -8.76 8.89 -4.35
C PHE A 453 -8.11 9.98 -3.49
N SER A 454 -6.79 9.97 -3.31
CA SER A 454 -6.08 11.05 -2.61
C SER A 454 -6.27 12.39 -3.32
N TRP A 455 -6.52 13.45 -2.55
CA TRP A 455 -6.72 14.79 -3.09
C TRP A 455 -5.80 15.82 -2.45
N VAL A 456 -5.51 16.86 -3.23
CA VAL A 456 -4.72 18.02 -2.83
C VAL A 456 -5.62 19.23 -2.66
N MET A 457 -5.50 19.93 -1.54
CA MET A 457 -6.26 21.15 -1.25
C MET A 457 -5.44 22.39 -1.61
N LEU A 458 -6.09 23.40 -2.20
CA LEU A 458 -5.52 24.73 -2.37
C LEU A 458 -6.00 25.66 -1.25
N SER A 459 -5.07 26.12 -0.43
CA SER A 459 -5.27 27.24 0.48
C SER A 459 -4.64 28.48 -0.14
N HIS A 460 -5.42 29.54 -0.33
CA HIS A 460 -4.93 30.72 -1.03
C HIS A 460 -5.62 32.00 -0.56
N ARG A 461 -5.22 33.13 -1.14
CA ARG A 461 -6.03 34.36 -1.10
C ARG A 461 -6.96 34.40 -2.30
N TRP A 462 -8.24 34.72 -2.05
CA TRP A 462 -9.20 34.96 -3.11
C TRP A 462 -8.90 36.28 -3.83
N GLU A 463 -8.67 36.20 -5.14
CA GLU A 463 -8.53 37.33 -6.04
C GLU A 463 -9.85 37.57 -6.81
N ARG A 464 -10.22 38.83 -7.06
CA ARG A 464 -11.55 39.22 -7.60
C ARG A 464 -11.90 38.63 -8.99
N THR A 465 -10.96 37.99 -9.66
CA THR A 465 -11.11 37.45 -11.03
C THR A 465 -11.00 35.93 -11.07
N GLU A 466 -11.01 35.23 -9.94
CA GLU A 466 -10.87 33.76 -9.94
C GLU A 466 -12.03 33.04 -10.63
N PRO A 467 -11.73 31.94 -11.36
CA PRO A 467 -12.76 31.16 -12.03
C PRO A 467 -13.73 30.57 -11.01
N LEU A 468 -15.02 30.75 -11.23
CA LEU A 468 -16.07 30.17 -10.42
C LEU A 468 -16.49 28.81 -11.00
N LEU A 469 -17.30 28.07 -10.24
CA LEU A 469 -17.81 26.76 -10.67
C LEU A 469 -18.39 26.78 -12.10
N HIS A 470 -19.22 27.78 -12.42
CA HIS A 470 -19.86 27.88 -13.73
C HIS A 470 -18.91 28.22 -14.88
N ASP A 471 -17.73 28.76 -14.59
CA ASP A 471 -16.71 29.08 -15.61
C ASP A 471 -15.98 27.82 -16.09
N ILE A 472 -15.84 26.83 -15.20
CA ILE A 472 -15.08 25.59 -15.46
C ILE A 472 -15.98 24.37 -15.68
N GLN A 473 -17.27 24.43 -15.29
CA GLN A 473 -18.17 23.28 -15.39
C GLN A 473 -18.33 22.82 -16.84
N GLY A 474 -18.01 21.56 -17.10
CA GLY A 474 -18.08 20.95 -18.42
C GLY A 474 -16.99 21.42 -19.40
N ARG A 475 -15.93 22.06 -18.90
CA ARG A 475 -14.77 22.50 -19.69
C ARG A 475 -13.48 21.92 -19.12
N ASP A 476 -12.47 21.79 -19.97
CA ASP A 476 -11.10 21.52 -19.55
C ASP A 476 -10.44 22.83 -19.11
N ILE A 477 -9.92 22.90 -17.88
CA ILE A 477 -9.19 24.09 -17.40
C ILE A 477 -7.96 24.42 -18.26
N TYR A 478 -7.34 23.44 -18.92
CA TYR A 478 -6.15 23.64 -19.76
C TYR A 478 -6.48 24.27 -21.11
N ASP A 479 -7.73 24.17 -21.57
CA ASP A 479 -8.23 24.82 -22.79
C ASP A 479 -8.71 26.26 -22.54
N LEU A 480 -8.85 26.66 -21.27
CA LEU A 480 -9.21 28.03 -20.92
C LEU A 480 -8.07 29.01 -21.23
N ASN A 481 -8.41 30.22 -21.68
CA ASN A 481 -7.44 31.26 -21.96
C ASN A 481 -6.57 31.54 -20.72
N PRO A 482 -5.22 31.43 -20.82
CA PRO A 482 -4.31 31.53 -19.68
C PRO A 482 -4.09 33.00 -19.28
N VAL A 483 -5.13 33.63 -18.75
CA VAL A 483 -5.12 35.03 -18.32
C VAL A 483 -5.43 35.10 -16.82
N GLY A 484 -4.56 35.78 -16.07
CA GLY A 484 -4.74 36.04 -14.65
C GLY A 484 -4.84 34.76 -13.81
N THR A 485 -5.92 34.65 -13.05
CA THR A 485 -6.22 33.61 -12.06
C THR A 485 -6.46 32.21 -12.64
N VAL A 486 -6.76 32.09 -13.94
CA VAL A 486 -6.82 30.78 -14.62
C VAL A 486 -5.43 30.12 -14.63
N VAL A 487 -4.36 30.90 -14.79
CA VAL A 487 -2.97 30.40 -14.76
C VAL A 487 -2.63 29.85 -13.38
N LYS A 488 -3.12 30.48 -12.31
CA LYS A 488 -2.96 30.01 -10.93
C LYS A 488 -3.59 28.62 -10.76
N LEU A 489 -4.81 28.41 -11.26
CA LEU A 489 -5.48 27.10 -11.20
C LEU A 489 -4.77 26.03 -12.06
N GLN A 490 -4.35 26.38 -13.28
CA GLN A 490 -3.59 25.47 -14.15
C GLN A 490 -2.25 25.05 -13.53
N LYS A 491 -1.51 26.00 -12.94
CA LYS A 491 -0.26 25.71 -12.22
C LYS A 491 -0.49 24.86 -10.99
N PHE A 492 -1.55 25.13 -10.22
CA PHE A 492 -1.93 24.29 -9.08
C PHE A 492 -2.15 22.82 -9.49
N CYS A 493 -2.98 22.57 -10.51
CA CYS A 493 -3.23 21.21 -11.00
C CYS A 493 -1.95 20.55 -11.53
N LYS A 494 -1.07 21.32 -12.18
CA LYS A 494 0.25 20.84 -12.60
C LYS A 494 1.13 20.41 -11.42
N VAL A 495 1.26 21.25 -10.39
CA VAL A 495 2.08 20.94 -9.20
C VAL A 495 1.55 19.71 -8.47
N ALA A 496 0.22 19.60 -8.31
CA ALA A 496 -0.41 18.43 -7.70
C ALA A 496 -0.18 17.14 -8.52
N ARG A 497 -0.25 17.24 -9.86
CA ARG A 497 0.05 16.12 -10.77
C ARG A 497 1.51 15.70 -10.69
N ASP A 498 2.43 16.66 -10.68
CA ASP A 498 3.87 16.40 -10.59
C ASP A 498 4.23 15.76 -9.23
N ALA A 499 3.44 16.03 -8.17
CA ALA A 499 3.50 15.35 -6.88
C ALA A 499 2.81 13.96 -6.86
N GLY A 500 2.23 13.51 -7.99
CA GLY A 500 1.62 12.19 -8.13
C GLY A 500 0.15 12.11 -7.72
N HIS A 501 -0.54 13.23 -7.52
CA HIS A 501 -1.96 13.25 -7.13
C HIS A 501 -2.88 13.51 -8.33
N ARG A 502 -3.96 12.73 -8.39
CA ARG A 502 -4.96 12.79 -9.47
C ARG A 502 -6.06 13.81 -9.23
N TRP A 503 -6.33 14.15 -7.97
CA TRP A 503 -7.46 14.98 -7.60
C TRP A 503 -7.03 16.24 -6.87
N THR A 504 -7.67 17.35 -7.20
CA THR A 504 -7.40 18.66 -6.61
C THR A 504 -8.69 19.35 -6.22
N TRP A 505 -8.63 20.21 -5.21
CA TRP A 505 -9.77 20.98 -4.73
C TRP A 505 -9.41 22.45 -4.52
N SER A 506 -10.32 23.34 -4.92
CA SER A 506 -10.28 24.77 -4.61
C SER A 506 -11.69 25.25 -4.24
N ASP A 507 -11.79 26.00 -3.16
CA ASP A 507 -13.03 26.57 -2.64
C ASP A 507 -13.79 27.44 -3.66
N THR A 508 -13.08 28.19 -4.50
CA THR A 508 -13.67 29.10 -5.49
C THR A 508 -14.44 28.42 -6.61
N CYS A 509 -13.97 27.26 -7.07
CA CYS A 509 -14.51 26.62 -8.26
C CYS A 509 -15.09 25.21 -8.03
N CYS A 510 -14.86 24.60 -6.86
CA CYS A 510 -15.44 23.30 -6.51
C CYS A 510 -16.77 23.39 -5.74
N ILE A 511 -17.09 24.56 -5.18
CA ILE A 511 -18.33 24.82 -4.43
C ILE A 511 -19.31 25.62 -5.29
N ASP A 512 -20.56 25.18 -5.37
CA ASP A 512 -21.67 25.98 -5.90
C ASP A 512 -22.12 27.00 -4.85
N GLN A 513 -21.55 28.20 -4.93
CA GLN A 513 -21.86 29.31 -4.02
C GLN A 513 -23.33 29.78 -4.12
N ASN A 514 -24.07 29.39 -5.16
CA ASN A 514 -25.50 29.73 -5.31
C ASN A 514 -26.42 28.69 -4.66
N ASN A 515 -25.89 27.55 -4.23
CA ASN A 515 -26.66 26.48 -3.60
C ASN A 515 -26.45 26.48 -2.08
N ASN A 516 -27.43 27.02 -1.35
CA ASN A 516 -27.36 27.13 0.12
C ASN A 516 -27.11 25.80 0.83
N VAL A 517 -27.65 24.68 0.32
CA VAL A 517 -27.44 23.36 0.93
C VAL A 517 -25.99 22.95 0.80
N GLU A 518 -25.41 23.15 -0.39
CA GLU A 518 -24.02 22.81 -0.66
C GLU A 518 -23.05 23.71 0.11
N VAL A 519 -23.33 25.01 0.19
CA VAL A 519 -22.54 25.95 0.97
C VAL A 519 -22.58 25.58 2.45
N GLN A 520 -23.74 25.25 2.99
CA GLN A 520 -23.88 24.82 4.38
C GLN A 520 -23.09 23.54 4.66
N GLN A 521 -23.16 22.55 3.78
CA GLN A 521 -22.37 21.32 3.90
C GLN A 521 -20.87 21.61 3.81
N SER A 522 -20.46 22.44 2.85
CA SER A 522 -19.05 22.75 2.60
C SER A 522 -18.41 23.48 3.78
N VAL A 523 -19.09 24.49 4.34
CA VAL A 523 -18.59 25.25 5.50
C VAL A 523 -18.42 24.35 6.73
N ASN A 524 -19.36 23.43 6.97
CA ASN A 524 -19.29 22.53 8.12
C ASN A 524 -18.27 21.38 7.93
N SER A 525 -17.94 21.02 6.69
CA SER A 525 -17.01 19.91 6.39
C SER A 525 -15.60 20.34 6.03
N MET A 526 -15.34 21.63 5.82
CA MET A 526 -14.06 22.15 5.30
C MET A 526 -12.85 21.67 6.11
N PHE A 527 -12.91 21.74 7.44
CA PHE A 527 -11.84 21.25 8.31
C PHE A 527 -11.59 19.75 8.13
N VAL A 528 -12.65 18.94 8.05
CA VAL A 528 -12.54 17.49 7.81
C VAL A 528 -11.89 17.20 6.47
N TRP A 529 -12.24 17.98 5.43
CA TRP A 529 -11.66 17.85 4.09
C TRP A 529 -10.17 18.22 4.04
N TYR A 530 -9.76 19.27 4.75
CA TYR A 530 -8.34 19.62 4.90
C TYR A 530 -7.59 18.56 5.72
N HIS A 531 -8.19 18.05 6.79
CA HIS A 531 -7.58 17.03 7.65
C HIS A 531 -7.31 15.70 6.93
N HIS A 532 -8.24 15.27 6.07
CA HIS A 532 -8.12 14.03 5.30
C HIS A 532 -7.44 14.23 3.94
N SER A 533 -7.08 15.47 3.58
CA SER A 533 -6.32 15.72 2.35
C SER A 533 -4.94 15.07 2.43
N ALA A 534 -4.45 14.59 1.30
CA ALA A 534 -3.10 14.02 1.22
C ALA A 534 -2.03 15.12 1.29
N LEU A 535 -2.36 16.30 0.80
CA LEU A 535 -1.48 17.47 0.78
C LEU A 535 -2.32 18.74 0.75
N THR A 536 -1.92 19.75 1.51
CA THR A 536 -2.42 21.11 1.35
C THR A 536 -1.32 22.02 0.81
N ILE A 537 -1.60 22.66 -0.32
CA ILE A 537 -0.72 23.65 -0.92
C ILE A 537 -1.21 25.04 -0.51
N VAL A 538 -0.36 25.78 0.20
CA VAL A 538 -0.59 27.17 0.55
C VAL A 538 0.08 28.06 -0.48
N TYR A 539 -0.72 28.79 -1.26
CA TYR A 539 -0.23 29.70 -2.29
C TYR A 539 -0.20 31.15 -1.79
N LEU A 540 1.01 31.67 -1.60
CA LEU A 540 1.28 33.02 -1.10
C LEU A 540 1.45 33.99 -2.28
N SER A 541 0.33 34.49 -2.82
CA SER A 541 0.34 35.31 -4.04
C SER A 541 1.03 36.68 -3.90
N ASP A 542 1.26 37.13 -2.66
CA ASP A 542 1.91 38.40 -2.32
C ASP A 542 3.37 38.24 -1.84
N VAL A 543 3.89 37.01 -1.81
CA VAL A 543 5.28 36.73 -1.44
C VAL A 543 6.11 36.55 -2.72
N PRO A 544 7.02 37.49 -3.04
CA PRO A 544 7.84 37.40 -4.25
C PRO A 544 8.90 36.29 -4.15
N PRO A 545 9.42 35.82 -5.30
CA PRO A 545 10.53 34.87 -5.31
C PRO A 545 11.76 35.48 -4.63
N SER A 546 12.56 34.63 -3.96
CA SER A 546 13.77 35.03 -3.20
C SER A 546 13.51 35.89 -1.94
N SER A 547 12.31 35.81 -1.37
CA SER A 547 12.00 36.47 -0.09
C SER A 547 12.82 35.89 1.08
N GLU A 548 13.25 36.76 1.99
CA GLU A 548 13.91 36.38 3.24
C GLU A 548 12.91 35.79 4.26
N PRO A 549 13.37 35.02 5.26
CA PRO A 549 12.54 34.60 6.39
C PRO A 549 11.81 35.79 7.03
N GLY A 550 10.51 35.65 7.28
CA GLY A 550 9.62 36.71 7.75
C GLY A 550 8.56 37.16 6.72
N ALA A 551 8.69 36.76 5.45
CA ALA A 551 7.74 37.14 4.41
C ALA A 551 6.38 36.42 4.54
N LEU A 552 6.35 35.15 5.00
CA LEU A 552 5.13 34.42 5.31
C LEU A 552 4.33 35.13 6.40
N ALA A 553 5.00 35.62 7.44
CA ALA A 553 4.37 36.37 8.53
C ALA A 553 3.64 37.63 8.03
N SER A 554 4.20 38.29 7.01
CA SER A 554 3.63 39.51 6.41
C SER A 554 2.56 39.26 5.34
N SER A 555 2.35 38.01 4.93
CA SER A 555 1.39 37.68 3.87
C SER A 555 -0.04 37.97 4.29
N THR A 556 -0.79 38.56 3.37
CA THR A 556 -2.24 38.76 3.48
C THR A 556 -3.00 37.46 3.69
N TRP A 557 -2.47 36.32 3.20
CA TRP A 557 -3.03 35.01 3.50
C TRP A 557 -3.14 34.78 5.01
N ASN A 558 -2.07 35.04 5.77
CA ASN A 558 -2.03 34.82 7.21
C ASN A 558 -2.96 35.75 8.02
N THR A 559 -3.46 36.83 7.41
CA THR A 559 -4.41 37.76 8.06
C THR A 559 -5.87 37.32 7.95
N ARG A 560 -6.19 36.33 7.11
CA ARG A 560 -7.58 35.91 6.83
C ARG A 560 -8.10 34.97 7.91
N GLY A 561 -9.38 35.12 8.30
CA GLY A 561 -10.02 34.25 9.30
C GLY A 561 -10.05 32.77 8.90
N TRP A 562 -10.42 32.47 7.66
CA TRP A 562 -10.54 31.10 7.14
C TRP A 562 -9.24 30.29 7.16
N THR A 563 -8.08 30.94 7.06
CA THR A 563 -6.80 30.24 6.92
C THR A 563 -6.37 29.46 8.16
N VAL A 564 -6.90 29.78 9.35
CA VAL A 564 -6.55 29.06 10.60
C VAL A 564 -6.81 27.57 10.46
N GLN A 565 -8.01 27.19 10.04
CA GLN A 565 -8.33 25.78 9.82
C GLN A 565 -7.58 25.18 8.62
N GLU A 566 -7.23 25.99 7.62
CA GLU A 566 -6.56 25.53 6.40
C GLU A 566 -5.09 25.10 6.64
N PHE A 567 -4.42 25.63 7.68
CA PHE A 567 -3.08 25.16 8.07
C PHE A 567 -3.06 24.31 9.34
N LEU A 568 -4.05 24.44 10.24
CA LEU A 568 -4.14 23.56 11.43
C LEU A 568 -4.62 22.16 11.07
N ALA A 569 -5.66 22.03 10.22
CA ALA A 569 -6.27 20.75 9.94
C ALA A 569 -5.38 19.75 9.19
N PRO A 570 -4.64 20.13 8.12
CA PRO A 570 -3.89 19.17 7.32
C PRO A 570 -2.69 18.59 8.06
N LYS A 571 -2.36 17.34 7.76
CA LYS A 571 -1.14 16.67 8.25
C LYS A 571 0.11 17.11 7.47
N ILE A 572 -0.06 17.41 6.19
CA ILE A 572 1.02 17.81 5.28
C ILE A 572 0.67 19.15 4.64
N VAL A 573 1.58 20.12 4.79
CA VAL A 573 1.44 21.46 4.21
C VAL A 573 2.71 21.82 3.44
N LEU A 574 2.55 22.43 2.27
CA LEU A 574 3.65 23.02 1.51
C LEU A 574 3.31 24.47 1.14
N PHE A 575 4.20 25.39 1.49
CA PHE A 575 4.10 26.80 1.17
C PHE A 575 4.80 27.10 -0.14
N TYR A 576 4.10 27.81 -1.03
CA TYR A 576 4.59 28.22 -2.34
C TYR A 576 4.55 29.74 -2.49
N GLN A 577 5.60 30.30 -3.10
CA GLN A 577 5.72 31.72 -3.43
C GLN A 577 4.89 32.05 -4.70
N ALA A 578 4.79 33.33 -5.03
CA ALA A 578 3.96 33.82 -6.15
C ALA A 578 4.37 33.26 -7.53
N ASP A 579 5.60 32.77 -7.71
CA ASP A 579 6.07 32.14 -8.94
C ASP A 579 5.88 30.61 -8.98
N TRP A 580 5.42 30.02 -7.88
CA TRP A 580 5.31 28.58 -7.61
C TRP A 580 6.63 27.87 -7.28
N SER A 581 7.64 28.58 -6.79
CA SER A 581 8.75 27.95 -6.05
C SER A 581 8.32 27.61 -4.60
N PRO A 582 8.91 26.57 -3.98
CA PRO A 582 8.74 26.34 -2.54
C PRO A 582 9.28 27.51 -1.72
N TYR A 583 8.58 27.85 -0.64
CA TYR A 583 9.00 28.91 0.28
C TYR A 583 10.38 28.60 0.88
N LEU A 584 11.27 29.61 0.90
CA LEU A 584 12.67 29.51 1.36
C LEU A 584 13.50 28.44 0.63
N ASP A 585 13.11 28.06 -0.59
CA ASP A 585 13.72 26.96 -1.35
C ASP A 585 13.75 25.63 -0.54
N ASP A 586 12.78 25.45 0.36
CA ASP A 586 12.64 24.24 1.18
C ASP A 586 11.87 23.17 0.39
N TYR A 587 12.59 22.15 -0.06
CA TYR A 587 12.04 21.00 -0.81
C TYR A 587 11.68 19.80 0.08
N SER A 588 11.56 19.99 1.40
CA SER A 588 11.06 18.95 2.29
C SER A 588 9.65 18.50 1.89
N ARG A 589 9.31 17.24 2.21
CA ARG A 589 8.00 16.66 1.87
C ARG A 589 6.85 17.26 2.68
N ASN A 590 7.16 17.93 3.80
CA ASN A 590 6.19 18.54 4.68
C ASN A 590 6.83 19.75 5.39
N HIS A 591 6.35 20.97 5.12
CA HIS A 591 6.85 22.17 5.77
C HIS A 591 6.47 22.25 7.25
N LYS A 592 5.56 21.41 7.74
CA LYS A 592 5.32 21.25 9.18
C LYS A 592 6.51 20.66 9.94
N GLU A 593 7.46 20.03 9.25
CA GLU A 593 8.71 19.52 9.82
C GLU A 593 9.85 20.56 9.75
N SER A 594 9.63 21.67 9.05
CA SER A 594 10.63 22.73 8.85
C SER A 594 10.66 23.68 10.04
N VAL A 595 11.74 23.64 10.83
CA VAL A 595 11.90 24.46 12.04
C VAL A 595 11.79 25.96 11.73
N SER A 596 12.38 26.42 10.63
CA SER A 596 12.34 27.85 10.25
C SER A 596 10.95 28.33 9.88
N ILE A 597 10.22 27.55 9.08
CA ILE A 597 8.87 27.92 8.62
C ILE A 597 7.89 27.87 9.78
N MET A 598 8.00 26.85 10.64
CA MET A 598 7.12 26.69 11.79
C MET A 598 7.38 27.72 12.87
N GLN A 599 8.64 28.10 13.12
CA GLN A 599 8.96 29.21 14.02
C GLN A 599 8.39 30.53 13.50
N GLU A 600 8.55 30.80 12.20
CA GLU A 600 7.97 32.00 11.59
C GLU A 600 6.43 32.02 11.70
N LEU A 601 5.79 30.87 11.49
CA LEU A 601 4.34 30.73 11.62
C LEU A 601 3.88 30.88 13.09
N GLU A 602 4.61 30.33 14.05
CA GLU A 602 4.36 30.52 15.49
C GLU A 602 4.47 32.00 15.87
N ASP A 603 5.55 32.68 15.45
CA ASP A 603 5.76 34.10 15.73
C ASP A 603 4.65 34.98 15.12
N ALA A 604 4.20 34.63 13.90
CA ALA A 604 3.19 35.38 13.18
C ALA A 604 1.76 35.14 13.70
N THR A 605 1.45 33.92 14.12
CA THR A 605 0.09 33.52 14.53
C THR A 605 -0.13 33.55 16.03
N GLY A 606 0.94 33.46 16.82
CA GLY A 606 0.90 33.24 18.26
C GLY A 606 0.38 31.86 18.67
N ILE A 607 0.36 30.89 17.74
CA ILE A 607 -0.02 29.49 17.97
C ILE A 607 1.25 28.70 18.22
N ASN A 608 1.31 27.95 19.32
CA ASN A 608 2.49 27.17 19.65
C ASN A 608 2.81 26.12 18.58
N ALA A 609 4.10 25.88 18.32
CA ALA A 609 4.55 24.90 17.33
C ALA A 609 3.91 23.50 17.51
N SER A 610 3.68 23.05 18.75
CA SER A 610 3.03 21.75 19.01
C SER A 610 1.60 21.71 18.47
N ALA A 611 0.81 22.78 18.70
CA ALA A 611 -0.53 22.92 18.16
C ALA A 611 -0.53 23.11 16.64
N LEU A 612 0.48 23.73 16.04
CA LEU A 612 0.57 23.82 14.57
C LEU A 612 0.76 22.45 13.90
N VAL A 613 1.41 21.50 14.58
CA VAL A 613 1.70 20.16 14.05
C VAL A 613 0.58 19.17 14.36
N ASP A 614 0.10 19.12 15.60
CA ASP A 614 -0.80 18.06 16.09
C ASP A 614 -2.09 18.64 16.72
N PHE A 615 -2.79 19.47 15.95
CA PHE A 615 -4.07 20.04 16.39
C PHE A 615 -5.22 19.04 16.24
N HIS A 616 -6.02 18.89 17.31
CA HIS A 616 -7.32 18.23 17.25
C HIS A 616 -8.44 19.14 17.79
N PRO A 617 -9.66 19.13 17.21
CA PRO A 617 -10.76 19.98 17.69
C PRO A 617 -11.20 19.72 19.15
N GLY A 618 -10.84 18.57 19.71
CA GLY A 618 -11.04 18.24 21.13
C GLY A 618 -10.07 18.92 22.09
N THR A 619 -9.07 19.68 21.60
CA THR A 619 -8.08 20.37 22.44
C THR A 619 -8.79 21.32 23.40
N ARG A 620 -8.39 21.32 24.68
CA ARG A 620 -8.96 22.21 25.71
C ARG A 620 -8.55 23.67 25.50
N ASP A 621 -9.12 24.55 26.32
CA ASP A 621 -8.91 26.00 26.26
C ASP A 621 -9.58 26.64 25.04
N ALA A 622 -10.91 26.73 25.11
CA ALA A 622 -11.71 27.43 24.13
C ALA A 622 -11.28 28.89 23.95
N ARG A 623 -10.84 29.56 25.03
CA ARG A 623 -10.34 30.94 24.95
C ARG A 623 -9.09 31.05 24.10
N GLU A 624 -8.12 30.17 24.30
CA GLU A 624 -6.88 30.16 23.51
C GLU A 624 -7.17 29.95 22.02
N ARG A 625 -8.04 28.99 21.68
CA ARG A 625 -8.47 28.77 20.29
C ARG A 625 -9.20 29.96 19.69
N LEU A 626 -10.06 30.65 20.46
CA LEU A 626 -10.70 31.90 20.03
C LEU A 626 -9.67 33.02 19.81
N ARG A 627 -8.60 33.05 20.60
CA ARG A 627 -7.51 34.02 20.47
C ARG A 627 -6.74 33.86 19.15
N TRP A 628 -6.51 32.63 18.68
CA TRP A 628 -5.82 32.37 17.40
C TRP A 628 -6.51 33.01 16.18
N ALA A 629 -7.82 33.24 16.26
CA ALA A 629 -8.60 33.93 15.24
C ALA A 629 -8.89 35.41 15.57
N SER A 630 -8.62 35.87 16.79
CA SER A 630 -9.01 37.19 17.27
C SER A 630 -8.37 38.38 16.54
N THR A 631 -7.24 38.17 15.88
CA THR A 631 -6.50 39.18 15.12
C THR A 631 -6.80 39.15 13.62
N ARG A 632 -7.65 38.22 13.17
CA ARG A 632 -7.88 37.92 11.76
C ARG A 632 -9.09 38.64 11.20
N VAL A 633 -9.09 38.82 9.88
CA VAL A 633 -10.10 39.57 9.14
C VAL A 633 -10.90 38.65 8.23
N THR A 634 -12.21 38.86 8.20
CA THR A 634 -13.13 38.15 7.31
C THR A 634 -13.81 39.13 6.35
N THR A 635 -14.18 38.63 5.16
CA THR A 635 -14.85 39.44 4.13
C THR A 635 -16.30 39.71 4.51
N LEU A 636 -17.04 38.65 4.87
CA LEU A 636 -18.37 38.73 5.45
C LEU A 636 -18.25 38.79 6.97
N GLN A 637 -19.22 39.41 7.64
CA GLN A 637 -19.11 39.67 9.08
C GLN A 637 -19.36 38.42 9.91
N GLU A 638 -20.14 37.49 9.38
CA GLU A 638 -20.59 36.24 10.00
C GLU A 638 -19.53 35.14 9.92
N ASP A 639 -18.66 35.21 8.91
CA ASP A 639 -17.52 34.31 8.70
C ASP A 639 -16.56 34.26 9.89
N ILE A 640 -16.57 35.27 10.75
CA ILE A 640 -15.78 35.28 11.98
C ILE A 640 -16.14 34.13 12.92
N ALA A 641 -17.39 33.64 12.82
CA ALA A 641 -17.87 32.46 13.53
C ALA A 641 -17.74 31.21 12.66
N TYR A 642 -18.09 31.29 11.38
CA TYR A 642 -18.15 30.11 10.50
C TYR A 642 -16.77 29.51 10.22
N SER A 643 -15.73 30.35 10.12
CA SER A 643 -14.33 29.90 9.99
C SER A 643 -13.80 29.12 11.20
N LEU A 644 -14.55 29.11 12.31
CA LEU A 644 -14.17 28.43 13.55
C LEU A 644 -14.89 27.10 13.77
N PHE A 645 -15.88 26.76 12.96
CA PHE A 645 -16.67 25.53 13.14
C PHE A 645 -15.77 24.29 13.24
N GLY A 646 -14.82 24.17 12.31
CA GLY A 646 -13.85 23.08 12.30
C GLY A 646 -12.90 23.04 13.49
N ILE A 647 -12.40 24.21 13.93
CA ILE A 647 -11.47 24.35 15.06
C ILE A 647 -12.14 23.88 16.36
N PHE A 648 -13.45 24.01 16.46
CA PHE A 648 -14.22 23.53 17.62
C PHE A 648 -14.92 22.19 17.40
N GLY A 649 -14.86 21.62 16.20
CA GLY A 649 -15.53 20.35 15.87
C GLY A 649 -17.06 20.48 15.92
N ILE A 650 -17.58 21.66 15.61
CA ILE A 650 -19.00 22.01 15.77
C ILE A 650 -19.69 22.05 14.40
N HIS A 651 -20.90 21.51 14.35
CA HIS A 651 -21.78 21.62 13.19
C HIS A 651 -22.95 22.57 13.47
N LEU A 652 -23.01 23.71 12.76
CA LEU A 652 -24.04 24.72 12.94
C LEU A 652 -24.66 25.19 11.62
N PRO A 653 -25.94 25.62 11.62
CA PRO A 653 -26.54 26.28 10.47
C PRO A 653 -25.80 27.57 10.09
N VAL A 654 -25.53 27.71 8.79
CA VAL A 654 -24.93 28.89 8.17
C VAL A 654 -26.07 29.81 7.71
N ILE A 655 -26.09 31.05 8.21
CA ILE A 655 -27.16 32.03 7.97
C ILE A 655 -26.53 33.34 7.52
N TYR A 656 -26.18 33.43 6.23
CA TYR A 656 -25.65 34.67 5.67
C TYR A 656 -26.67 35.81 5.74
N GLY A 657 -26.22 37.00 6.16
CA GLY A 657 -27.05 38.18 6.40
C GLY A 657 -27.44 38.40 7.86
N GLU A 658 -27.07 37.50 8.78
CA GLU A 658 -27.26 37.73 10.22
C GLU A 658 -26.22 38.72 10.78
N LYS A 659 -26.49 39.29 11.96
CA LYS A 659 -25.50 40.16 12.61
C LYS A 659 -24.31 39.34 13.09
N ARG A 660 -23.10 39.90 12.98
CA ARG A 660 -21.85 39.35 13.55
C ARG A 660 -22.02 38.82 14.97
N GLN A 661 -22.68 39.59 15.85
CA GLN A 661 -22.91 39.23 17.24
C GLN A 661 -23.79 37.99 17.41
N ASN A 662 -24.71 37.74 16.47
CA ASN A 662 -25.58 36.58 16.49
C ASN A 662 -24.81 35.33 16.04
N ALA A 663 -24.07 35.42 14.93
CA ALA A 663 -23.23 34.32 14.44
C ALA A 663 -22.21 33.88 15.50
N LEU A 664 -21.48 34.85 16.08
CA LEU A 664 -20.53 34.60 17.16
C LEU A 664 -21.22 34.09 18.43
N GLY A 665 -22.38 34.66 18.78
CA GLY A 665 -23.17 34.23 19.94
C GLY A 665 -23.62 32.78 19.85
N ARG A 666 -24.14 32.35 18.69
CA ARG A 666 -24.53 30.95 18.43
C ARG A 666 -23.34 30.00 18.53
N LEU A 667 -22.20 30.38 17.95
CA LEU A 667 -20.97 29.60 18.05
C LEU A 667 -20.53 29.43 19.51
N LEU A 668 -20.38 30.51 20.26
CA LEU A 668 -19.91 30.46 21.65
C LEU A 668 -20.87 29.70 22.56
N GLN A 669 -22.18 29.84 22.32
CA GLN A 669 -23.19 29.03 22.98
C GLN A 669 -22.95 27.54 22.73
N GLU A 670 -22.72 27.15 21.48
CA GLU A 670 -22.48 25.76 21.10
C GLU A 670 -21.15 25.22 21.64
N ILE A 671 -20.10 26.03 21.65
CA ILE A 671 -18.80 25.68 22.25
C ILE A 671 -18.99 25.32 23.73
N ILE A 672 -19.70 26.17 24.48
CA ILE A 672 -19.94 25.94 25.91
C ILE A 672 -20.86 24.73 26.11
N ALA A 673 -21.89 24.55 25.27
CA ALA A 673 -22.80 23.41 25.36
C ALA A 673 -22.11 22.07 25.05
N HIS A 674 -21.24 22.04 24.04
CA HIS A 674 -20.56 20.84 23.57
C HIS A 674 -19.38 20.45 24.48
N SER A 675 -18.51 21.41 24.84
CA SER A 675 -17.28 21.15 25.60
C SER A 675 -17.42 21.34 27.12
N GLY A 676 -18.43 22.08 27.56
CA GLY A 676 -18.53 22.56 28.95
C GLY A 676 -17.46 23.58 29.33
N ASP A 677 -16.63 24.01 28.37
CA ASP A 677 -15.50 24.90 28.62
C ASP A 677 -15.97 26.36 28.77
N ILE A 678 -15.94 26.84 30.01
CA ILE A 678 -16.33 28.21 30.37
C ILE A 678 -15.24 29.25 30.14
N THR A 679 -14.05 28.86 29.70
CA THR A 679 -12.96 29.82 29.39
C THR A 679 -13.37 30.80 28.29
N ALA A 680 -14.28 30.40 27.40
CA ALA A 680 -14.92 31.29 26.42
C ALA A 680 -15.67 32.48 27.07
N LEU A 681 -16.02 32.43 28.35
CA LEU A 681 -16.64 33.56 29.05
C LEU A 681 -15.62 34.60 29.53
N ASP A 682 -14.33 34.28 29.51
CA ASP A 682 -13.27 35.14 30.01
C ASP A 682 -12.75 36.08 28.90
N TRP A 683 -13.34 37.27 28.85
CA TRP A 683 -13.03 38.33 27.89
C TRP A 683 -13.22 39.73 28.51
N ALA A 684 -12.56 40.74 27.92
CA ALA A 684 -12.72 42.15 28.29
C ALA A 684 -13.17 42.98 27.08
N GLY A 685 -13.91 44.06 27.31
CA GLY A 685 -14.44 44.91 26.24
C GLY A 685 -15.95 45.14 26.31
N GLN A 686 -16.66 44.96 25.19
CA GLN A 686 -18.11 45.20 25.08
C GLN A 686 -18.90 43.89 25.08
N SER A 687 -20.02 43.87 25.82
CA SER A 687 -20.97 42.76 25.80
C SER A 687 -21.76 42.69 24.50
N SER A 688 -22.05 41.47 24.07
CA SER A 688 -22.93 41.17 22.95
C SER A 688 -24.39 41.54 23.26
N ASN A 689 -25.15 41.85 22.20
CA ASN A 689 -26.61 41.94 22.28
C ASN A 689 -27.28 40.56 22.27
N PHE A 690 -26.53 39.49 21.95
CA PHE A 690 -27.03 38.11 21.97
C PHE A 690 -27.16 37.57 23.39
N ASN A 691 -26.09 37.71 24.19
CA ASN A 691 -26.06 37.43 25.62
C ASN A 691 -24.97 38.29 26.27
N SER A 692 -25.23 38.89 27.44
CA SER A 692 -24.30 39.82 28.07
C SER A 692 -22.99 39.17 28.55
N CYS A 693 -22.98 37.86 28.78
CA CYS A 693 -21.78 37.09 29.10
C CYS A 693 -20.89 36.79 27.91
N LEU A 694 -21.35 37.03 26.68
CA LEU A 694 -20.59 36.83 25.45
C LEU A 694 -20.06 38.17 24.91
N PRO A 695 -18.90 38.20 24.26
CA PRO A 695 -18.34 39.44 23.72
C PRO A 695 -19.07 39.87 22.45
N ALA A 696 -19.11 41.17 22.21
CA ALA A 696 -19.65 41.72 20.96
C ALA A 696 -18.76 41.41 19.74
N ASP A 697 -17.47 41.16 19.95
CA ASP A 697 -16.49 40.92 18.88
C ASP A 697 -15.39 39.97 19.37
N ILE A 698 -14.87 39.13 18.48
CA ILE A 698 -13.83 38.13 18.78
C ILE A 698 -12.49 38.77 19.20
N SER A 699 -12.23 40.01 18.78
CA SER A 699 -11.03 40.77 19.18
C SER A 699 -10.90 40.95 20.70
N SER A 700 -12.00 40.74 21.45
CA SER A 700 -12.02 40.71 22.92
C SER A 700 -11.11 39.62 23.52
N TYR A 701 -10.75 38.59 22.75
CA TYR A 701 -9.84 37.51 23.18
C TYR A 701 -8.36 37.77 22.85
N LYS A 702 -8.01 38.92 22.23
CA LYS A 702 -6.63 39.23 21.82
C LYS A 702 -5.66 39.26 23.01
N ALA A 703 -6.11 39.73 24.16
CA ALA A 703 -5.31 39.80 25.37
C ALA A 703 -5.00 38.38 25.87
N LEU A 704 -3.72 38.14 26.18
CA LEU A 704 -3.31 36.95 26.93
C LEU A 704 -4.15 36.83 28.19
N SER A 705 -4.54 35.60 28.54
CA SER A 705 -5.09 35.33 29.87
C SER A 705 -4.09 35.88 30.90
N CYS A 706 -4.59 36.40 32.02
CA CYS A 706 -3.67 36.67 33.11
C CYS A 706 -3.13 35.31 33.54
N THR A 707 -1.87 35.01 33.20
CA THR A 707 -1.19 33.79 33.62
C THR A 707 -1.08 33.84 35.14
N LEU A 708 -2.07 33.25 35.80
CA LEU A 708 -2.02 33.01 37.23
C LEU A 708 -0.82 32.09 37.45
N PRO A 709 0.19 32.46 38.27
CA PRO A 709 1.45 31.71 38.38
C PRO A 709 1.17 30.23 38.64
N SER A 710 1.62 29.30 37.80
CA SER A 710 1.33 27.88 37.99
C SER A 710 1.86 27.42 39.36
N LEU A 711 1.02 26.75 40.16
CA LEU A 711 1.47 26.16 41.42
C LEU A 711 2.26 24.90 41.08
N SER A 712 3.50 24.77 41.56
CA SER A 712 4.24 23.51 41.35
C SER A 712 3.57 22.36 42.12
N GLU A 713 3.73 21.12 41.67
CA GLU A 713 3.19 19.96 42.43
C GLU A 713 3.77 19.90 43.84
N ASP A 714 5.02 20.32 44.04
CA ASP A 714 5.64 20.42 45.36
C ASP A 714 4.96 21.46 46.26
N GLU A 715 4.62 22.64 45.70
CA GLU A 715 3.86 23.68 46.40
C GLU A 715 2.41 23.25 46.69
N MET A 716 1.78 22.54 45.75
CA MET A 716 0.46 21.95 45.92
C MET A 716 0.47 20.95 47.07
N GLN A 717 1.43 20.03 47.07
CA GLN A 717 1.52 18.98 48.07
C GLN A 717 1.86 19.54 49.45
N ASN A 718 2.73 20.55 49.54
CA ASN A 718 3.02 21.26 50.78
C ASN A 718 1.77 21.96 51.33
N SER A 719 0.97 22.60 50.48
CA SER A 719 -0.28 23.27 50.88
C SER A 719 -1.33 22.27 51.35
N VAL A 720 -1.51 21.16 50.63
CA VAL A 720 -2.43 20.07 50.98
C VAL A 720 -2.04 19.41 52.30
N SER A 721 -0.75 19.11 52.50
CA SER A 721 -0.25 18.50 53.75
C SER A 721 -0.46 19.40 54.97
N THR A 722 -0.36 20.72 54.80
CA THR A 722 -0.65 21.70 55.86
C THR A 722 -2.12 21.70 56.23
N LEU A 723 -3.02 21.62 55.23
CA LEU A 723 -4.47 21.62 55.42
C LEU A 723 -5.01 20.29 55.96
N ARG A 724 -4.36 19.17 55.64
CA ARG A 724 -4.75 17.83 56.08
C ARG A 724 -4.74 17.66 57.59
N ASN A 725 -3.96 18.47 58.30
CA ASN A 725 -3.91 18.49 59.77
C ASN A 725 -5.05 19.31 60.42
N ASN A 726 -5.90 19.98 59.64
CA ASN A 726 -7.02 20.80 60.12
C ASN A 726 -8.37 20.13 59.81
N ILE A 727 -8.99 19.51 60.83
CA ILE A 727 -10.24 18.75 60.71
C ILE A 727 -11.39 19.60 60.13
N LEU A 728 -11.48 20.88 60.50
CA LEU A 728 -12.53 21.78 60.00
C LEU A 728 -12.33 22.11 58.51
N ALA A 729 -11.08 22.23 58.05
CA ALA A 729 -10.79 22.46 56.65
C ALA A 729 -11.13 21.22 55.80
N VAL A 730 -10.89 20.01 56.33
CA VAL A 730 -11.22 18.74 55.64
C VAL A 730 -12.74 18.56 55.48
N ASP A 731 -13.54 18.77 56.53
CA ASP A 731 -15.01 18.65 56.46
C ASP A 731 -15.62 19.70 55.50
N SER A 732 -15.17 20.97 55.59
CA SER A 732 -15.59 22.01 54.65
C SER A 732 -15.18 21.71 53.21
N ALA A 733 -13.97 21.21 52.98
CA ALA A 733 -13.47 20.83 51.65
C ALA A 733 -14.35 19.75 51.01
N SER A 734 -14.64 18.69 51.75
CA SER A 734 -15.42 17.55 51.25
C SER A 734 -16.87 17.94 50.95
N ARG A 735 -17.51 18.73 51.82
CA ARG A 735 -18.87 19.26 51.56
C ARG A 735 -18.92 20.13 50.31
N LEU A 736 -17.94 21.01 50.14
CA LEU A 736 -17.86 21.90 48.97
C LEU A 736 -17.60 21.09 47.70
N TYR A 737 -16.68 20.12 47.75
CA TYR A 737 -16.38 19.20 46.66
C TYR A 737 -17.64 18.45 46.20
N THR A 738 -18.37 17.79 47.11
CA THR A 738 -19.62 17.08 46.78
C THR A 738 -20.69 18.02 46.24
N THR A 739 -20.80 19.25 46.77
CA THR A 739 -21.76 20.24 46.27
C THR A 739 -21.43 20.64 44.83
N LEU A 740 -20.15 20.88 44.54
CA LEU A 740 -19.69 21.33 43.22
C LEU A 740 -19.65 20.21 42.17
N GLU A 741 -19.40 18.97 42.60
CA GLU A 741 -19.47 17.76 41.77
C GLU A 741 -20.89 17.49 41.27
N ASN A 742 -21.90 17.74 42.11
CA ASN A 742 -23.31 17.54 41.76
C ASN A 742 -23.92 18.67 40.91
N LEU A 743 -23.14 19.72 40.58
CA LEU A 743 -23.64 20.80 39.73
C LEU A 743 -23.73 20.38 38.27
N SER A 744 -24.83 20.79 37.62
CA SER A 744 -24.96 20.67 36.17
C SER A 744 -23.97 21.58 35.45
N VAL A 745 -23.40 21.10 34.33
CA VAL A 745 -22.60 21.91 33.40
C VAL A 745 -23.37 23.15 32.92
N PRO A 746 -22.69 24.27 32.61
CA PRO A 746 -23.34 25.46 32.08
C PRO A 746 -24.13 25.16 30.81
N ARG A 747 -25.31 25.75 30.68
CA ARG A 747 -26.21 25.50 29.55
C ARG A 747 -26.82 26.80 29.05
N PHE A 748 -27.07 26.85 27.75
CA PHE A 748 -27.86 27.93 27.17
C PHE A 748 -29.27 27.45 26.86
N ALA A 749 -30.25 28.29 27.17
CA ALA A 749 -31.64 28.11 26.76
C ALA A 749 -32.21 29.46 26.30
N ASN A 750 -32.73 29.54 25.08
CA ASN A 750 -33.30 30.78 24.51
C ASN A 750 -32.34 32.00 24.59
N ALA A 751 -31.06 31.81 24.23
CA ALA A 751 -29.98 32.81 24.35
C ALA A 751 -29.69 33.29 25.79
N ARG A 752 -30.15 32.56 26.81
CA ARG A 752 -29.85 32.83 28.22
C ARG A 752 -28.91 31.78 28.77
N LEU A 753 -27.92 32.21 29.54
CA LEU A 753 -26.91 31.34 30.14
C LEU A 753 -27.33 30.95 31.56
N GLN A 754 -27.52 29.65 31.78
CA GLN A 754 -27.58 29.05 33.11
C GLN A 754 -26.16 28.70 33.53
N LEU A 755 -25.60 29.51 34.43
CA LEU A 755 -24.21 29.38 34.86
C LEU A 755 -24.14 28.89 36.31
N PRO A 756 -23.60 27.69 36.58
CA PRO A 756 -23.15 27.34 37.92
C PRO A 756 -21.98 28.25 38.32
N CYS A 757 -22.05 28.86 39.50
CA CYS A 757 -21.00 29.74 39.98
C CYS A 757 -20.94 29.82 41.52
N ILE A 758 -19.79 30.26 42.02
CA ILE A 758 -19.60 30.67 43.40
C ILE A 758 -19.85 32.18 43.47
N VAL A 759 -20.74 32.61 44.35
CA VAL A 759 -21.25 33.98 44.42
C VAL A 759 -20.61 34.75 45.56
N PHE A 760 -20.16 35.97 45.27
CA PHE A 760 -19.60 36.92 46.23
C PHE A 760 -20.43 38.21 46.20
N PRO A 761 -21.33 38.42 47.18
CA PRO A 761 -22.13 39.64 47.27
C PRO A 761 -21.23 40.87 47.45
N LEU A 762 -21.53 41.95 46.72
CA LEU A 762 -20.80 43.21 46.86
C LEU A 762 -21.26 43.97 48.11
N THR A 763 -20.31 44.50 48.87
CA THR A 763 -20.54 45.28 50.10
C THR A 763 -20.37 46.78 49.88
N GLU A 764 -19.52 47.20 48.93
CA GLU A 764 -19.26 48.60 48.60
C GLU A 764 -18.88 48.75 47.11
N VAL A 765 -19.46 49.75 46.42
CA VAL A 765 -19.03 50.18 45.08
C VAL A 765 -18.88 51.69 45.06
N LYS A 766 -17.62 52.16 45.02
CA LYS A 766 -17.28 53.58 45.11
C LYS A 766 -16.52 54.05 43.87
N ARG A 767 -17.03 55.09 43.21
CA ARG A 767 -16.36 55.67 42.04
C ARG A 767 -15.15 56.51 42.48
N ARG A 768 -14.01 56.33 41.82
CA ARG A 768 -12.86 57.24 41.94
C ARG A 768 -13.07 58.49 41.07
N PRO A 769 -12.69 59.70 41.53
CA PRO A 769 -12.64 60.87 40.66
C PRO A 769 -11.56 60.63 39.59
N GLY A 770 -11.95 60.61 38.32
CA GLY A 770 -11.03 60.43 37.19
C GLY A 770 -10.22 61.69 36.89
N GLN A 771 -9.03 61.52 36.32
CA GLN A 771 -8.27 62.63 35.71
C GLN A 771 -8.92 63.02 34.37
N ALA A 772 -8.83 64.29 33.99
CA ALA A 772 -9.44 64.81 32.76
C ALA A 772 -8.81 64.14 31.53
N GLY A 773 -9.52 63.19 30.91
CA GLY A 773 -9.08 62.46 29.72
C GLY A 773 -9.49 60.99 29.66
N ASP A 774 -9.91 60.37 30.77
CA ASP A 774 -10.30 58.95 30.80
C ASP A 774 -11.64 58.68 30.09
N THR A 775 -11.65 57.69 29.19
CA THR A 775 -12.83 57.26 28.41
C THR A 775 -13.77 56.30 29.16
N GLY A 776 -13.53 56.05 30.45
CA GLY A 776 -14.28 55.09 31.29
C GLY A 776 -14.36 55.51 32.76
N PHE A 777 -15.16 54.79 33.55
CA PHE A 777 -15.33 55.01 34.99
C PHE A 777 -14.57 53.96 35.81
N ILE A 778 -13.75 54.41 36.76
CA ILE A 778 -13.01 53.54 37.68
C ILE A 778 -13.77 53.42 39.02
N TYR A 779 -13.95 52.20 39.50
CA TYR A 779 -14.62 51.88 40.76
C TYR A 779 -13.74 51.04 41.68
N ASP A 780 -13.71 51.42 42.96
CA ASP A 780 -13.30 50.56 44.06
C ASP A 780 -14.49 49.67 44.44
N VAL A 781 -14.30 48.36 44.29
CA VAL A 781 -15.32 47.33 44.52
C VAL A 781 -14.86 46.44 45.66
N LYS A 782 -15.71 46.32 46.68
CA LYS A 782 -15.51 45.39 47.80
C LYS A 782 -16.57 44.31 47.77
N ALA A 783 -16.12 43.06 47.89
CA ALA A 783 -16.96 41.88 47.95
C ALA A 783 -16.68 41.11 49.24
N ASP A 784 -17.67 40.38 49.73
CA ASP A 784 -17.49 39.52 50.90
C ASP A 784 -16.45 38.42 50.62
N GLY A 785 -15.58 38.12 51.60
CA GLY A 785 -14.51 37.13 51.47
C GLY A 785 -13.34 37.43 50.51
N LEU A 786 -13.38 38.55 49.78
CA LEU A 786 -12.36 38.91 48.78
C LEU A 786 -11.53 40.15 49.19
N GLN A 787 -10.38 40.33 48.52
CA GLN A 787 -9.59 41.56 48.57
C GLN A 787 -10.26 42.69 47.79
N ASP A 788 -9.87 43.95 48.06
CA ASP A 788 -10.41 45.13 47.36
C ASP A 788 -10.03 45.11 45.87
N LEU A 789 -11.01 45.34 44.99
CA LEU A 789 -10.85 45.23 43.54
C LEU A 789 -11.03 46.58 42.86
N LEU A 790 -10.27 46.79 41.78
CA LEU A 790 -10.43 47.95 40.91
C LEU A 790 -11.05 47.50 39.58
N VAL A 791 -12.25 48.02 39.30
CA VAL A 791 -12.99 47.70 38.07
C VAL A 791 -13.13 48.95 37.22
N THR A 792 -12.83 48.84 35.94
CA THR A 792 -12.98 49.93 34.96
C THR A 792 -14.05 49.56 33.96
N THR A 793 -15.07 50.40 33.82
CA THR A 793 -16.19 50.14 32.90
C THR A 793 -16.66 51.42 32.24
N LYS A 794 -17.13 51.32 31.00
CA LYS A 794 -17.76 52.43 30.27
C LYS A 794 -19.13 52.80 30.82
N ASP A 795 -19.83 51.83 31.42
CA ASP A 795 -21.16 52.05 31.96
C ASP A 795 -21.10 52.68 33.35
N ARG A 796 -22.02 53.61 33.62
CA ARG A 796 -22.09 54.25 34.94
C ARG A 796 -22.79 53.31 35.93
N LEU A 797 -22.02 52.74 36.86
CA LEU A 797 -22.56 51.92 37.94
C LEU A 797 -23.21 52.77 39.04
N VAL A 798 -24.27 52.23 39.63
CA VAL A 798 -24.96 52.84 40.77
C VAL A 798 -24.07 52.70 42.01
N GLN A 799 -23.65 53.83 42.58
CA GLN A 799 -22.87 53.83 43.82
C GLN A 799 -23.72 53.36 44.99
N PHE A 800 -23.18 52.44 45.78
CA PHE A 800 -23.82 52.01 47.01
C PHE A 800 -22.80 51.73 48.12
N SER A 801 -23.26 51.92 49.36
CA SER A 801 -22.55 51.59 50.58
C SER A 801 -23.59 51.08 51.60
N PRO A 802 -23.20 50.37 52.66
CA PRO A 802 -24.14 49.78 53.64
C PRO A 802 -25.13 50.78 54.29
N THR A 803 -24.88 52.08 54.13
CA THR A 803 -25.70 53.18 54.69
C THR A 803 -26.76 53.72 53.72
N ARG A 804 -26.72 53.36 52.43
CA ARG A 804 -27.68 53.82 51.41
C ARG A 804 -28.43 52.62 50.80
N ARG A 805 -29.76 52.57 50.97
CA ARG A 805 -30.61 51.60 50.27
C ARG A 805 -30.65 51.91 48.78
N THR A 806 -29.93 51.13 47.97
CA THR A 806 -30.04 51.15 46.50
C THR A 806 -30.99 50.05 46.01
N ARG A 807 -31.61 50.28 44.84
CA ARG A 807 -32.59 49.37 44.22
C ARG A 807 -31.96 48.27 43.35
N GLN A 808 -30.65 48.29 43.11
CA GLN A 808 -29.96 47.37 42.22
C GLN A 808 -28.88 46.59 42.98
N THR A 809 -28.96 45.26 42.92
CA THR A 809 -28.03 44.32 43.56
C THR A 809 -26.93 43.95 42.58
N PHE A 810 -25.68 43.96 43.04
CA PHE A 810 -24.52 43.53 42.25
C PHE A 810 -23.88 42.30 42.88
N LEU A 811 -23.49 41.35 42.04
CA LEU A 811 -22.78 40.14 42.43
C LEU A 811 -21.45 40.07 41.69
N LEU A 812 -20.40 39.67 42.39
CA LEU A 812 -19.19 39.18 41.76
C LEU A 812 -19.25 37.65 41.78
N ILE A 813 -19.01 37.00 40.65
CA ILE A 813 -19.12 35.54 40.57
C ILE A 813 -17.83 34.91 40.04
N ARG A 814 -17.53 33.70 40.52
CA ARG A 814 -16.58 32.78 39.92
C ARG A 814 -17.36 31.72 39.14
N PRO A 815 -17.36 31.76 37.79
CA PRO A 815 -17.90 30.68 36.97
C PRO A 815 -17.29 29.34 37.38
N TRP A 816 -18.12 28.31 37.57
CA TRP A 816 -17.63 26.99 37.98
C TRP A 816 -17.19 26.18 36.76
N ASN A 817 -15.97 25.64 36.82
CA ASN A 817 -15.44 24.70 35.84
C ASN A 817 -15.28 23.31 36.46
N ARG A 818 -15.98 22.30 35.95
CA ARG A 818 -15.84 20.92 36.43
C ARG A 818 -14.42 20.37 36.27
N TYR A 819 -13.65 20.88 35.32
CA TYR A 819 -12.27 20.45 35.07
C TYR A 819 -11.31 20.87 36.21
N ASP A 820 -11.71 21.82 37.06
CA ASP A 820 -10.94 22.21 38.26
C ASP A 820 -10.93 21.12 39.34
N LEU A 821 -11.73 20.05 39.21
CA LEU A 821 -11.74 18.88 40.10
C LEU A 821 -10.54 17.94 39.88
N GLY A 822 -9.74 18.13 38.82
CA GLY A 822 -8.54 17.32 38.58
C GLY A 822 -8.81 15.86 38.20
N LEU A 823 -10.00 15.56 37.66
CA LEU A 823 -10.31 14.27 37.04
C LEU A 823 -9.40 14.07 35.81
N VAL A 824 -8.70 12.94 35.76
CA VAL A 824 -7.85 12.54 34.62
C VAL A 824 -8.69 12.46 33.34
N ASP A 825 -8.08 12.79 32.21
CA ASP A 825 -8.69 12.89 30.88
C ASP A 825 -9.27 11.56 30.41
N PHE A 826 -10.60 11.42 30.45
CA PHE A 826 -11.33 10.41 29.67
C PHE A 826 -11.47 10.85 28.20
N THR A 827 -10.34 11.09 27.51
CA THR A 827 -10.35 11.34 26.05
C THR A 827 -9.27 10.55 25.29
N ASP A 828 -8.65 9.56 25.93
CA ASP A 828 -7.83 8.58 25.23
C ASP A 828 -8.73 7.37 24.88
N GLU A 829 -9.29 7.33 23.67
CA GLU A 829 -10.09 6.20 23.15
C GLU A 829 -9.23 4.93 22.89
N SER A 830 -8.16 4.73 23.65
CA SER A 830 -7.26 3.58 23.54
C SER A 830 -7.19 2.72 24.80
N GLN A 831 -7.97 3.02 25.85
CA GLN A 831 -8.08 2.16 27.03
C GLN A 831 -9.51 1.60 27.18
N SER A 832 -9.61 0.28 27.08
CA SER A 832 -10.82 -0.52 27.27
C SER A 832 -11.50 -0.23 28.60
N VAL A 833 -12.82 -0.06 28.55
CA VAL A 833 -13.75 0.34 29.62
C VAL A 833 -13.99 -0.75 30.69
N ASP A 834 -13.11 -1.74 30.85
CA ASP A 834 -13.38 -2.91 31.71
C ASP A 834 -12.46 -3.06 32.94
N ASP A 835 -11.55 -2.12 33.22
CA ASP A 835 -10.86 -2.06 34.52
C ASP A 835 -11.17 -0.73 35.21
N TRP A 836 -11.39 -0.76 36.53
CA TRP A 836 -11.69 0.35 37.45
C TRP A 836 -13.18 0.67 37.73
N LEU A 837 -13.86 -0.29 38.37
CA LEU A 837 -14.99 -0.03 39.29
C LEU A 837 -14.56 -0.24 40.75
N ASP A 838 -13.49 0.42 41.17
CA ASP A 838 -13.21 0.60 42.59
C ASP A 838 -13.59 2.04 42.98
N GLU A 839 -14.48 2.19 43.96
CA GLU A 839 -14.76 3.49 44.57
C GLU A 839 -13.43 4.08 45.10
N PRO A 840 -13.15 5.37 44.91
CA PRO A 840 -11.92 5.98 45.42
C PRO A 840 -11.86 5.78 46.94
N GLU A 841 -10.73 5.28 47.44
CA GLU A 841 -10.49 5.16 48.89
C GLU A 841 -10.77 6.53 49.56
N ASP A 842 -11.35 6.54 50.77
CA ASP A 842 -11.70 7.77 51.52
C ASP A 842 -10.56 8.81 51.57
N ASP A 843 -9.31 8.36 51.53
CA ASP A 843 -8.11 9.20 51.57
C ASP A 843 -7.83 9.95 50.25
N GLU A 844 -8.24 9.37 49.11
CA GLU A 844 -8.10 9.97 47.79
C GLU A 844 -9.10 11.12 47.61
N LEU A 845 -10.35 10.94 48.05
CA LEU A 845 -11.39 11.96 47.98
C LEU A 845 -11.07 13.18 48.86
N VAL A 846 -10.52 12.95 50.06
CA VAL A 846 -10.00 14.01 50.94
C VAL A 846 -8.84 14.75 50.28
N THR A 847 -7.94 14.04 49.60
CA THR A 847 -6.81 14.67 48.91
C THR A 847 -7.29 15.53 47.73
N ARG A 848 -8.26 15.06 46.93
CA ARG A 848 -8.88 15.81 45.84
C ARG A 848 -9.63 17.05 46.34
N SER A 849 -10.39 16.93 47.43
CA SER A 849 -11.14 18.05 48.02
C SER A 849 -10.22 19.15 48.59
N LEU A 850 -9.11 18.77 49.23
CA LEU A 850 -8.11 19.72 49.71
C LEU A 850 -7.36 20.41 48.56
N ARG A 851 -7.02 19.69 47.49
CA ARG A 851 -6.43 20.27 46.27
C ARG A 851 -7.37 21.30 45.63
N LEU A 852 -8.68 21.04 45.63
CA LEU A 852 -9.68 21.99 45.16
C LEU A 852 -9.70 23.28 46.00
N LEU A 853 -9.66 23.19 47.34
CA LEU A 853 -9.61 24.39 48.19
C LEU A 853 -8.37 25.26 47.91
N VAL A 854 -7.21 24.64 47.71
CA VAL A 854 -5.99 25.36 47.34
C VAL A 854 -6.17 26.10 46.01
N ARG A 855 -6.82 25.47 45.01
CA ARG A 855 -7.16 26.11 43.72
C ARG A 855 -8.21 27.22 43.87
N LEU A 856 -9.13 27.11 44.81
CA LEU A 856 -10.16 28.12 45.06
C LEU A 856 -9.59 29.39 45.72
N ALA A 857 -8.57 29.24 46.57
CA ALA A 857 -7.88 30.34 47.24
C ALA A 857 -7.02 31.21 46.31
N ARG A 858 -6.68 30.69 45.13
CA ARG A 858 -5.88 31.40 44.14
C ARG A 858 -6.65 32.55 43.49
N PRO A 859 -5.95 33.57 42.96
CA PRO A 859 -6.62 34.59 42.18
C PRO A 859 -7.32 33.94 40.97
N PHE A 860 -8.47 34.47 40.57
CA PHE A 860 -9.30 33.89 39.51
C PHE A 860 -10.00 34.99 38.69
N GLY A 861 -10.36 34.69 37.44
CA GLY A 861 -11.18 35.56 36.61
C GLY A 861 -12.62 35.60 37.11
N ALA A 862 -13.11 36.79 37.45
CA ALA A 862 -14.45 37.00 38.00
C ALA A 862 -15.36 37.74 37.01
N LEU A 863 -16.67 37.46 37.09
CA LEU A 863 -17.68 38.21 36.33
C LEU A 863 -18.47 39.11 37.27
N LEU A 864 -18.63 40.38 36.89
CA LEU A 864 -19.48 41.33 37.61
C LEU A 864 -20.88 41.32 37.01
N LEU A 865 -21.88 40.98 37.81
CA LEU A 865 -23.29 40.88 37.40
C LEU A 865 -24.16 41.91 38.10
N ALA A 866 -25.14 42.46 37.39
CA ALA A 866 -26.17 43.33 37.92
C ALA A 866 -27.55 42.67 37.79
N GLN A 867 -28.28 42.59 38.90
CA GLN A 867 -29.63 42.03 38.92
C GLN A 867 -30.62 42.94 38.18
N GLN A 868 -31.45 42.34 37.34
CA GLN A 868 -32.53 42.98 36.60
C GLN A 868 -33.86 42.88 37.36
N TRP A 869 -34.86 43.63 36.90
CA TRP A 869 -36.18 43.72 37.55
C TRP A 869 -36.94 42.38 37.54
N GLY A 870 -36.63 41.51 36.57
CA GLY A 870 -37.20 40.17 36.43
C GLY A 870 -36.49 39.07 37.24
N GLY A 871 -35.49 39.41 38.05
CA GLY A 871 -34.70 38.45 38.85
C GLY A 871 -33.50 37.86 38.12
N GLU A 872 -33.44 37.99 36.79
CA GLU A 872 -32.32 37.61 35.93
C GLU A 872 -31.11 38.54 36.13
N TYR A 873 -29.92 38.10 35.71
CA TYR A 873 -28.70 38.89 35.81
C TYR A 873 -28.22 39.36 34.44
N LYS A 874 -27.49 40.48 34.43
CA LYS A 874 -26.78 40.97 33.24
C LYS A 874 -25.32 41.21 33.62
N ARG A 875 -24.39 40.69 32.82
CA ARG A 875 -22.96 40.98 32.99
C ARG A 875 -22.67 42.45 32.68
N ILE A 876 -21.91 43.07 33.56
CA ILE A 876 -21.31 44.38 33.37
C ILE A 876 -19.99 44.18 32.64
N ALA A 877 -19.87 44.79 31.47
CA ALA A 877 -18.66 44.74 30.68
C ALA A 877 -17.56 45.61 31.33
N SER A 878 -16.34 45.09 31.37
CA SER A 878 -15.16 45.76 31.95
C SER A 878 -14.12 45.97 30.86
N ASP A 879 -13.40 47.08 30.91
CA ASP A 879 -12.33 47.40 29.97
C ASP A 879 -11.11 46.48 30.15
N ASN A 880 -10.93 45.91 31.35
CA ASN A 880 -9.88 44.94 31.69
C ASN A 880 -10.49 43.67 32.33
N ASN A 881 -9.76 42.55 32.29
CA ASN A 881 -10.15 41.33 33.02
C ASN A 881 -10.27 41.63 34.52
N ILE A 882 -11.35 41.17 35.16
CA ILE A 882 -11.55 41.34 36.61
C ILE A 882 -10.91 40.14 37.30
N ILE A 883 -9.84 40.36 38.05
CA ILE A 883 -9.12 39.30 38.77
C ILE A 883 -9.41 39.44 40.26
N ALA A 884 -10.15 38.49 40.81
CA ALA A 884 -10.48 38.45 42.23
C ALA A 884 -9.50 37.54 42.97
N GLN A 885 -9.24 37.84 44.25
CA GLN A 885 -8.45 36.98 45.13
C GLN A 885 -9.13 36.88 46.49
N ALA A 886 -9.16 35.66 47.05
CA ALA A 886 -9.62 35.44 48.42
C ALA A 886 -8.74 36.20 49.42
N ARG A 887 -9.36 36.72 50.49
CA ARG A 887 -8.65 37.49 51.52
C ARG A 887 -7.71 36.61 52.34
N ASP A 888 -8.20 35.44 52.75
CA ASP A 888 -7.48 34.41 53.50
C ASP A 888 -8.16 33.04 53.32
N MET A 889 -7.51 31.97 53.79
CA MET A 889 -8.04 30.60 53.72
C MET A 889 -9.31 30.39 54.57
N ALA A 890 -9.50 31.19 55.62
CA ALA A 890 -10.72 31.13 56.43
C ALA A 890 -11.94 31.60 55.62
N SER A 891 -11.76 32.67 54.83
CA SER A 891 -12.75 33.20 53.90
C SER A 891 -13.11 32.19 52.80
N VAL A 892 -12.18 31.31 52.41
CA VAL A 892 -12.42 30.21 51.45
C VAL A 892 -13.24 29.09 52.09
N ASN A 893 -13.00 28.76 53.36
CA ASN A 893 -13.78 27.75 54.10
C ASN A 893 -15.24 28.17 54.34
N ASP A 894 -15.50 29.48 54.42
CA ASP A 894 -16.84 30.05 54.53
C ASP A 894 -17.55 30.23 53.16
N MET A 895 -16.89 29.90 52.03
CA MET A 895 -17.48 29.95 50.68
C MET A 895 -18.52 28.83 50.51
N MET A 896 -19.77 29.12 50.85
CA MET A 896 -20.90 28.18 50.72
C MET A 896 -21.98 28.65 49.73
N ASP A 897 -21.86 29.87 49.17
CA ASP A 897 -22.91 30.43 48.29
C ASP A 897 -22.73 30.01 46.83
N VAL A 898 -22.92 28.71 46.58
CA VAL A 898 -22.94 28.11 45.25
C VAL A 898 -24.35 28.25 44.67
N ARG A 899 -24.48 28.91 43.51
CA ARG A 899 -25.78 29.13 42.86
C ARG A 899 -25.74 28.82 41.36
N MET A 900 -26.89 28.43 40.84
CA MET A 900 -27.18 28.50 39.41
C MET A 900 -27.82 29.86 39.12
N LEU A 901 -27.16 30.68 38.30
CA LEU A 901 -27.67 31.98 37.89
C LEU A 901 -28.12 31.95 36.43
N GLU A 902 -29.23 32.63 36.14
CA GLU A 902 -29.70 32.87 34.77
C GLU A 902 -29.25 34.26 34.31
N ILE A 903 -28.46 34.31 33.23
CA ILE A 903 -27.82 35.52 32.72
C ILE A 903 -28.33 35.83 31.30
N LEU A 904 -28.82 37.06 31.13
CA LEU A 904 -29.36 37.61 29.88
C LEU A 904 -28.28 38.00 28.88
#